data_AF-A0A9E5WLN2-F1
#
_entry.id   AF-A0A9E5WLN2-F1
#
_cell.length_a   1.000
_cell.length_b   1.000
_cell.length_c   1.000
_cell.angle_alpha   90.00
_cell.angle_beta   90.00
_cell.angle_gamma   90.00
#
_symmetry.space_group_name_H-M   'P 1'
#
loop_
_entity.id
_entity.type
_entity.pdbx_description
1 polymer ?
#
loop_
_entity_poly.entity_id
_entity_poly.type
_entity_poly.pdbx_seq_one_letter_code
_entity_poly.pdbx_strand_id
1 'polypeptide(L)'
;MQRLALFIGALAIALAGGLAYLGANLMVDYVERATTQKIDDALQLEGIDWVSVRADGLRLVVSGPAPDEASRFKTLSIAKSLISAARVVDLIKVVNPDDLRAPKFSLELLRNDDGISLIGLIPESMGRSYVLDSIGSEHDKASVTDMLETADYAQPEGWKAAVDFALASLRELPRSKISVTALKVEITAITDSREEKQAIEAQLEKDRPGKTTLVLRINAPRPVITPFSLRLIKDELGTRFDSCSGDNAATVSKILSAARAIGLEGAGQCAIGLGAPSPRWGDAVEVAIKALGELGGGGLTFSDADITLVAPDTLAKADFDRIIYDLEQALPDVFSVRAVLPPKPVVEGQKAAVEVKEFLATKSPENLVQLRGRLRDERTKTSVNIFAKSLFGGENVNDTTRLDPSLPDGWPLRVLAGLEALDLLRNGVLVVHPDMLTLRGIADRPEAKTEITQLLSTKIGDAARYKISVTYDEALNKTVVPPTPQECVDRINAILAQGQITFAPSSTSIDIAGIKVVEKIAEAMTDCTDVPMEIGGYTDSQGRETMNQTLSQSRAESVLDMLLSLEVLTTNLSAKGYGEAQPIADNKTEEGRKANRRIAFRLVGADAAPVDGAQQAADGTVDGAAADPAHKDEAAPTGKTKKDAKHGQN
;
A
#
# COMPACT_ATOMS: atom_id res chain seq x y z
N MET A 1 -61.91 -96.69 44.25
CA MET A 1 -62.10 -95.36 44.88
C MET A 1 -60.78 -94.62 45.12
N GLN A 2 -59.69 -95.26 45.60
CA GLN A 2 -58.40 -94.60 45.90
C GLN A 2 -57.73 -93.85 44.73
N ARG A 3 -57.72 -94.40 43.50
CA ARG A 3 -57.11 -93.73 42.33
C ARG A 3 -57.87 -92.47 41.87
N LEU A 4 -59.19 -92.45 42.04
CA LEU A 4 -60.02 -91.28 41.72
C LEU A 4 -59.79 -90.14 42.72
N ALA A 5 -59.64 -90.47 44.00
CA ALA A 5 -59.33 -89.48 45.05
C ALA A 5 -57.95 -88.83 44.85
N LEU A 6 -56.94 -89.60 44.43
CA LEU A 6 -55.60 -89.06 44.10
C LEU A 6 -55.64 -88.12 42.89
N PHE A 7 -56.42 -88.44 41.85
CA PHE A 7 -56.54 -87.62 40.65
C PHE A 7 -57.27 -86.30 40.92
N ILE A 8 -58.34 -86.33 41.72
CA ILE A 8 -59.07 -85.12 42.16
C ILE A 8 -58.18 -84.24 43.02
N GLY A 9 -57.39 -84.82 43.93
CA GLY A 9 -56.42 -84.08 44.76
C GLY A 9 -55.33 -83.40 43.92
N ALA A 10 -54.75 -84.11 42.96
CA ALA A 10 -53.74 -83.55 42.04
C ALA A 10 -54.32 -82.43 41.16
N LEU A 11 -55.54 -82.61 40.64
CA LEU A 11 -56.22 -81.58 39.86
C LEU A 11 -56.53 -80.33 40.70
N ALA A 12 -56.96 -80.49 41.94
CA ALA A 12 -57.22 -79.37 42.85
C ALA A 12 -55.95 -78.57 43.18
N ILE A 13 -54.81 -79.25 43.39
CA ILE A 13 -53.51 -78.60 43.61
C ILE A 13 -53.05 -77.87 42.34
N ALA A 14 -53.17 -78.50 41.16
CA ALA A 14 -52.82 -77.87 39.90
C ALA A 14 -53.68 -76.63 39.61
N LEU A 15 -54.98 -76.70 39.91
CA LEU A 15 -55.92 -75.60 39.73
C LEU A 15 -55.67 -74.47 40.74
N ALA A 16 -55.37 -74.80 42.00
CA ALA A 16 -54.95 -73.82 43.01
C ALA A 16 -53.62 -73.15 42.64
N GLY A 17 -52.64 -73.92 42.16
CA GLY A 17 -51.37 -73.38 41.66
C GLY A 17 -51.56 -72.48 40.44
N GLY A 18 -52.43 -72.89 39.50
CA GLY A 18 -52.79 -72.08 38.33
C GLY A 18 -53.49 -70.77 38.70
N LEU A 19 -54.45 -70.81 39.62
CA LEU A 19 -55.13 -69.60 40.11
C LEU A 19 -54.19 -68.68 40.90
N ALA A 20 -53.28 -69.23 41.70
CA ALA A 20 -52.28 -68.46 42.42
C ALA A 20 -51.28 -67.79 41.46
N TYR A 21 -50.83 -68.51 40.42
CA TYR A 21 -49.97 -67.96 39.38
C TYR A 21 -50.68 -66.85 38.60
N LEU A 22 -51.94 -67.07 38.19
CA LEU A 22 -52.74 -66.07 37.50
C LEU A 22 -52.97 -64.83 38.37
N GLY A 23 -53.33 -65.02 39.65
CA GLY A 23 -53.49 -63.94 40.61
C GLY A 23 -52.21 -63.15 40.83
N ALA A 24 -51.06 -63.82 40.92
CA ALA A 24 -49.76 -63.17 41.06
C ALA A 24 -49.41 -62.32 39.84
N ASN A 25 -49.59 -62.83 38.62
CA ASN A 25 -49.32 -62.07 37.40
C ASN A 25 -50.27 -60.86 37.27
N LEU A 26 -51.56 -61.04 37.54
CA LEU A 26 -52.52 -59.93 37.54
C LEU A 26 -52.16 -58.84 38.56
N MET A 27 -51.64 -59.24 39.73
CA MET A 27 -51.21 -58.29 40.76
C MET A 27 -49.94 -57.54 40.35
N VAL A 28 -48.95 -58.23 39.76
CA VAL A 28 -47.74 -57.59 39.24
C VAL A 28 -48.12 -56.58 38.16
N ASP A 29 -48.92 -56.99 37.18
CA ASP A 29 -49.44 -56.13 36.12
C ASP A 29 -50.18 -54.90 36.67
N TYR A 30 -51.01 -55.08 37.70
CA TYR A 30 -51.75 -54.00 38.32
C TYR A 30 -50.82 -52.99 39.01
N VAL A 31 -49.84 -53.49 39.78
CA VAL A 31 -48.87 -52.65 40.48
C VAL A 31 -47.98 -51.89 39.50
N GLU A 32 -47.50 -52.55 38.45
CA GLU A 32 -46.67 -51.94 37.40
C GLU A 32 -47.45 -50.82 36.69
N ARG A 33 -48.67 -51.11 36.21
CA ARG A 33 -49.51 -50.12 35.52
C ARG A 33 -49.85 -48.94 36.42
N ALA A 34 -50.27 -49.20 37.66
CA ALA A 34 -50.61 -48.14 38.62
C ALA A 34 -49.39 -47.26 38.96
N THR A 35 -48.19 -47.87 39.07
CA THR A 35 -46.95 -47.14 39.37
C THR A 35 -46.50 -46.29 38.19
N THR A 36 -46.50 -46.84 36.97
CA THR A 36 -46.16 -46.09 35.76
C THR A 36 -47.12 -44.93 35.55
N GLN A 37 -48.43 -45.16 35.64
CA GLN A 37 -49.43 -44.11 35.45
C GLN A 37 -49.27 -42.97 36.47
N LYS A 38 -49.08 -43.29 37.76
CA LYS A 38 -48.90 -42.28 38.80
C LYS A 38 -47.67 -41.39 38.58
N ILE A 39 -46.59 -41.96 38.06
CA ILE A 39 -45.34 -41.22 37.80
C ILE A 39 -45.45 -40.42 36.52
N ASP A 40 -46.07 -40.99 35.48
CA ASP A 40 -46.34 -40.29 34.23
C ASP A 40 -47.23 -39.06 34.46
N ASP A 41 -48.32 -39.20 35.23
CA ASP A 41 -49.20 -38.10 35.62
C ASP A 41 -48.42 -36.99 36.37
N ALA A 42 -47.52 -37.37 37.29
CA ALA A 42 -46.72 -36.43 38.06
C ALA A 42 -45.68 -35.69 37.23
N LEU A 43 -45.08 -36.35 36.23
CA LEU A 43 -44.13 -35.73 35.31
C LEU A 43 -44.85 -34.78 34.34
N GLN A 44 -46.03 -35.17 33.83
CA GLN A 44 -46.84 -34.33 32.96
C GLN A 44 -47.35 -33.07 33.67
N LEU A 45 -47.74 -33.16 34.95
CA LEU A 45 -48.12 -31.99 35.76
C LEU A 45 -46.99 -30.96 35.89
N GLU A 46 -45.74 -31.42 35.84
CA GLU A 46 -44.54 -30.59 35.90
C GLU A 46 -44.02 -30.17 34.52
N GLY A 47 -44.78 -30.48 33.45
CA GLY A 47 -44.46 -30.14 32.06
C GLY A 47 -43.35 -30.99 31.44
N ILE A 48 -43.11 -32.20 31.95
CA ILE A 48 -42.05 -33.10 31.49
C ILE A 48 -42.67 -34.19 30.61
N ASP A 49 -42.58 -34.02 29.29
CA ASP A 49 -43.21 -34.89 28.27
C ASP A 49 -42.20 -35.69 27.42
N TRP A 50 -40.92 -35.38 27.51
CA TRP A 50 -39.82 -36.04 26.80
C TRP A 50 -39.33 -37.34 27.46
N VAL A 51 -39.94 -37.72 28.58
CA VAL A 51 -39.53 -38.87 29.40
C VAL A 51 -40.45 -40.06 29.16
N SER A 52 -39.85 -41.24 29.00
CA SER A 52 -40.55 -42.52 29.01
C SER A 52 -40.30 -43.24 30.33
N VAL A 53 -41.37 -43.76 30.94
CA VAL A 53 -41.33 -44.45 32.22
C VAL A 53 -41.87 -45.86 32.07
N ARG A 54 -41.11 -46.86 32.53
CA ARG A 54 -41.53 -48.27 32.54
C ARG A 54 -41.29 -48.90 33.91
N ALA A 55 -42.29 -49.59 34.44
CA ALA A 55 -42.12 -50.43 35.63
C ALA A 55 -41.72 -51.86 35.24
N ASP A 56 -40.89 -52.50 36.06
CA ASP A 56 -40.45 -53.89 35.97
C ASP A 56 -40.45 -54.47 37.39
N GLY A 57 -41.54 -55.12 37.75
CA GLY A 57 -41.93 -55.47 39.11
C GLY A 57 -41.97 -54.24 40.02
N LEU A 58 -40.94 -54.11 40.86
CA LEU A 58 -40.79 -52.99 41.81
C LEU A 58 -39.75 -51.95 41.35
N ARG A 59 -39.08 -52.16 40.21
CA ARG A 59 -38.09 -51.24 39.66
C ARG A 59 -38.76 -50.32 38.64
N LEU A 60 -38.30 -49.08 38.60
CA LEU A 60 -38.74 -48.08 37.65
C LEU A 60 -37.57 -47.72 36.74
N VAL A 61 -37.74 -47.90 35.44
CA VAL A 61 -36.77 -47.46 34.44
C VAL A 61 -37.27 -46.17 33.82
N VAL A 62 -36.44 -45.13 33.89
CA VAL A 62 -36.73 -43.80 33.34
C VAL A 62 -35.74 -43.52 32.23
N SER A 63 -36.23 -43.25 31.01
CA SER A 63 -35.39 -43.01 29.83
C SER A 63 -35.92 -41.85 28.99
N GLY A 64 -35.04 -41.06 28.41
CA GLY A 64 -35.42 -39.95 27.52
C GLY A 64 -34.26 -39.00 27.23
N PRO A 65 -34.38 -38.17 26.17
CA PRO A 65 -33.42 -37.11 25.87
C PRO A 65 -33.71 -35.87 26.72
N ALA A 66 -32.99 -35.69 27.83
CA ALA A 66 -33.13 -34.50 28.67
C ALA A 66 -32.57 -33.26 27.95
N PRO A 67 -33.29 -32.11 27.93
CA PRO A 67 -32.79 -30.86 27.35
C PRO A 67 -31.55 -30.30 28.04
N ASP A 68 -31.43 -30.49 29.36
CA ASP A 68 -30.34 -30.01 30.20
C ASP A 68 -30.22 -30.84 31.49
N GLU A 69 -29.15 -30.65 32.26
CA GLU A 69 -28.87 -31.42 33.48
C GLU A 69 -29.89 -31.10 34.61
N ALA A 70 -30.41 -29.88 34.67
CA ALA A 70 -31.41 -29.49 35.68
C ALA A 70 -32.75 -30.19 35.41
N SER A 71 -33.14 -30.33 34.16
CA SER A 71 -34.33 -31.06 33.71
C SER A 71 -34.22 -32.56 33.99
N ARG A 72 -33.05 -33.17 33.76
CA ARG A 72 -32.75 -34.57 34.17
C ARG A 72 -32.88 -34.73 35.68
N PHE A 73 -32.26 -33.84 36.45
CA PHE A 73 -32.29 -33.90 37.92
C PHE A 73 -33.70 -33.72 38.48
N LYS A 74 -34.47 -32.75 37.97
CA LYS A 74 -35.87 -32.50 38.34
C LYS A 74 -36.74 -33.75 38.12
N THR A 75 -36.62 -34.37 36.95
CA THR A 75 -37.31 -35.63 36.59
C THR A 75 -37.01 -36.75 37.59
N LEU A 76 -35.73 -36.98 37.89
CA LEU A 76 -35.32 -38.02 38.83
C LEU A 76 -35.75 -37.73 40.26
N SER A 77 -35.78 -36.46 40.67
CA SER A 77 -36.25 -36.04 41.99
C SER A 77 -37.74 -36.35 42.18
N ILE A 78 -38.58 -36.03 41.18
CA ILE A 78 -40.01 -36.35 41.19
C ILE A 78 -40.22 -37.87 41.30
N ALA A 79 -39.55 -38.66 40.45
CA ALA A 79 -39.65 -40.12 40.47
C ALA A 79 -39.23 -40.72 41.84
N LYS A 80 -38.12 -40.22 42.41
CA LYS A 80 -37.60 -40.66 43.73
C LYS A 80 -38.43 -40.20 44.92
N SER A 81 -39.31 -39.20 44.74
CA SER A 81 -40.24 -38.75 45.78
C SER A 81 -41.48 -39.64 45.89
N LEU A 82 -41.89 -40.26 44.78
CA LEU A 82 -43.09 -41.10 44.70
C LEU A 82 -42.82 -42.57 45.00
N ILE A 83 -41.59 -43.04 44.72
CA ILE A 83 -41.12 -44.39 45.04
C ILE A 83 -39.70 -44.35 45.61
N SER A 84 -39.29 -45.38 46.34
CA SER A 84 -37.96 -45.45 46.95
C SER A 84 -36.83 -45.24 45.93
N ALA A 85 -35.88 -44.35 46.25
CA ALA A 85 -34.78 -44.00 45.35
C ALA A 85 -33.91 -45.18 44.90
N ALA A 86 -33.82 -46.24 45.72
CA ALA A 86 -33.08 -47.47 45.38
C ALA A 86 -33.72 -48.30 44.25
N ARG A 87 -34.94 -47.94 43.84
CA ARG A 87 -35.71 -48.66 42.82
C ARG A 87 -35.78 -47.92 41.47
N VAL A 88 -35.23 -46.70 41.38
CA VAL A 88 -35.20 -45.90 40.16
C VAL A 88 -33.91 -46.18 39.39
N VAL A 89 -34.05 -46.67 38.17
CA VAL A 89 -32.97 -46.88 37.20
C VAL A 89 -33.01 -45.72 36.21
N ASP A 90 -31.96 -44.93 36.21
CA ASP A 90 -31.81 -43.77 35.35
C ASP A 90 -31.07 -44.13 34.05
N LEU A 91 -31.79 -44.00 32.93
CA LEU A 91 -31.29 -44.12 31.56
C LEU A 91 -31.55 -42.85 30.76
N ILE A 92 -31.74 -41.71 31.43
CA ILE A 92 -31.89 -40.40 30.79
C ILE A 92 -30.53 -39.97 30.23
N LYS A 93 -30.52 -39.50 28.98
CA LYS A 93 -29.34 -38.91 28.35
C LYS A 93 -29.56 -37.42 28.16
N VAL A 94 -28.64 -36.59 28.62
CA VAL A 94 -28.69 -35.15 28.36
C VAL A 94 -28.28 -34.90 26.91
N VAL A 95 -29.17 -34.30 26.13
CA VAL A 95 -28.85 -33.78 24.81
C VAL A 95 -27.96 -32.57 25.04
N ASN A 96 -26.72 -32.62 24.57
CA ASN A 96 -25.84 -31.46 24.57
C ASN A 96 -26.06 -30.72 23.24
N PRO A 97 -26.79 -29.59 23.19
CA PRO A 97 -27.05 -28.91 21.95
C PRO A 97 -25.91 -27.93 21.67
N ASP A 98 -24.68 -28.43 21.50
CA ASP A 98 -23.56 -27.67 20.94
C ASP A 98 -22.45 -28.65 20.49
N ASP A 99 -22.72 -29.37 19.41
CA ASP A 99 -21.63 -29.72 18.49
C ASP A 99 -21.10 -28.41 17.89
N LEU A 100 -20.10 -27.85 18.58
CA LEU A 100 -19.07 -26.90 18.16
C LEU A 100 -19.10 -26.56 16.66
N ARG A 101 -19.97 -25.64 16.23
CA ARG A 101 -19.79 -25.01 14.92
C ARG A 101 -18.66 -24.01 15.06
N ALA A 102 -17.59 -24.19 14.30
CA ALA A 102 -16.49 -23.24 14.27
C ALA A 102 -17.03 -21.82 14.00
N PRO A 103 -16.59 -20.81 14.77
CA PRO A 103 -17.01 -19.44 14.55
C PRO A 103 -16.58 -18.98 13.16
N LYS A 104 -17.36 -18.08 12.56
CA LYS A 104 -16.97 -17.48 11.29
C LYS A 104 -15.87 -16.47 11.56
N PHE A 105 -14.63 -16.82 11.21
CA PHE A 105 -13.55 -15.85 11.22
C PHE A 105 -13.82 -14.74 10.21
N SER A 106 -13.62 -13.50 10.66
CA SER A 106 -13.76 -12.30 9.85
C SER A 106 -12.77 -11.25 10.35
N LEU A 107 -12.06 -10.61 9.44
CA LEU A 107 -11.14 -9.52 9.74
C LEU A 107 -11.55 -8.31 8.91
N GLU A 108 -11.84 -7.19 9.55
CA GLU A 108 -12.03 -5.89 8.90
C GLU A 108 -10.85 -4.98 9.21
N LEU A 109 -10.26 -4.44 8.15
CA LEU A 109 -9.21 -3.43 8.17
C LEU A 109 -9.82 -2.12 7.66
N LEU A 110 -9.79 -1.08 8.48
CA LEU A 110 -10.24 0.25 8.10
C LEU A 110 -9.02 1.17 8.10
N ARG A 111 -8.77 1.90 7.02
CA ARG A 111 -7.73 2.93 6.94
C ARG A 111 -8.34 4.24 6.45
N ASN A 112 -8.01 5.31 7.17
CA ASN A 112 -8.32 6.67 6.80
C ASN A 112 -7.08 7.56 7.07
N ASP A 113 -7.23 8.86 6.86
CA ASP A 113 -6.13 9.81 7.03
C ASP A 113 -5.63 9.92 8.50
N ASP A 114 -6.42 9.47 9.49
CA ASP A 114 -6.13 9.58 10.93
C ASP A 114 -5.50 8.30 11.55
N GLY A 115 -5.73 7.15 10.94
CA GLY A 115 -5.52 5.89 11.63
C GLY A 115 -5.87 4.62 10.86
N ILE A 116 -5.52 3.49 11.48
CA ILE A 116 -5.93 2.16 11.05
C ILE A 116 -6.76 1.55 12.18
N SER A 117 -7.92 0.97 11.87
CA SER A 117 -8.72 0.20 12.83
C SER A 117 -8.83 -1.25 12.40
N LEU A 118 -8.58 -2.17 13.34
CA LEU A 118 -8.60 -3.61 13.15
C LEU A 118 -9.75 -4.20 13.96
N ILE A 119 -10.70 -4.86 13.29
CA ILE A 119 -11.92 -5.34 13.94
C ILE A 119 -12.21 -6.76 13.48
N GLY A 120 -12.52 -7.65 14.42
CA GLY A 120 -13.05 -8.98 14.10
C GLY A 120 -12.42 -10.12 14.87
N LEU A 121 -12.69 -11.33 14.41
CA LEU A 121 -12.28 -12.58 15.03
C LEU A 121 -11.30 -13.32 14.12
N ILE A 122 -10.12 -13.63 14.65
CA ILE A 122 -9.06 -14.34 13.92
C ILE A 122 -8.69 -15.67 14.61
N PRO A 123 -8.13 -16.65 13.87
CA PRO A 123 -7.64 -17.89 14.46
C PRO A 123 -6.46 -17.62 15.40
N GLU A 124 -6.42 -18.27 16.56
CA GLU A 124 -5.31 -18.14 17.51
C GLU A 124 -3.95 -18.55 16.90
N SER A 125 -3.95 -19.52 15.99
CA SER A 125 -2.74 -19.99 15.29
C SER A 125 -2.01 -18.94 14.45
N MET A 126 -2.69 -17.87 14.04
CA MET A 126 -2.08 -16.75 13.30
C MET A 126 -1.39 -15.76 14.24
N GLY A 127 -1.90 -15.62 15.47
CA GLY A 127 -1.43 -14.64 16.44
C GLY A 127 -1.86 -13.21 16.13
N ARG A 128 -2.39 -12.52 17.14
CA ARG A 128 -2.74 -11.09 17.06
C ARG A 128 -1.53 -10.20 16.74
N SER A 129 -0.35 -10.55 17.28
CA SER A 129 0.91 -9.84 17.06
C SER A 129 1.31 -9.83 15.59
N TYR A 130 1.09 -10.92 14.84
CA TYR A 130 1.44 -11.00 13.42
C TYR A 130 0.77 -9.89 12.59
N VAL A 131 -0.52 -9.65 12.83
CA VAL A 131 -1.29 -8.62 12.13
C VAL A 131 -0.80 -7.22 12.51
N LEU A 132 -0.53 -6.98 13.80
CA LEU A 132 -0.03 -5.69 14.29
C LEU A 132 1.38 -5.38 13.79
N ASP A 133 2.29 -6.35 13.84
CA ASP A 133 3.68 -6.19 13.41
C ASP A 133 3.75 -5.91 11.90
N SER A 134 2.85 -6.52 11.12
CA SER A 134 2.73 -6.28 9.68
C SER A 134 2.25 -4.86 9.33
N ILE A 135 1.60 -4.17 10.27
CA ILE A 135 1.16 -2.77 10.11
C ILE A 135 2.22 -1.81 10.65
N GLY A 136 2.89 -2.17 11.74
CA GLY A 136 3.83 -1.30 12.47
C GLY A 136 5.20 -1.09 11.82
N SER A 137 5.55 -1.80 10.74
CA SER A 137 6.90 -1.78 10.17
C SER A 137 7.19 -0.67 9.15
N GLU A 138 6.22 0.19 8.77
CA GLU A 138 6.44 1.22 7.74
C GLU A 138 5.74 2.54 8.11
N HIS A 139 6.56 3.55 8.46
CA HIS A 139 6.39 5.01 8.36
C HIS A 139 5.08 5.76 8.64
N ASP A 140 3.96 5.10 8.88
CA ASP A 140 2.71 5.76 9.24
C ASP A 140 2.60 5.90 10.75
N LYS A 141 2.73 7.14 11.23
CA LYS A 141 2.31 7.58 12.58
C LYS A 141 0.77 7.53 12.75
N ALA A 142 0.09 6.68 11.98
CA ALA A 142 -1.34 6.50 12.03
C ALA A 142 -1.69 5.77 13.34
N SER A 143 -2.64 6.31 14.09
CA SER A 143 -3.09 5.66 15.33
C SER A 143 -3.73 4.31 14.99
N VAL A 144 -3.15 3.21 15.51
CA VAL A 144 -3.70 1.87 15.31
C VAL A 144 -4.68 1.56 16.43
N THR A 145 -5.95 1.44 16.10
CA THR A 145 -7.01 0.99 17.01
C THR A 145 -7.24 -0.50 16.83
N ASP A 146 -6.96 -1.28 17.87
CA ASP A 146 -7.03 -2.74 17.81
C ASP A 146 -8.21 -3.28 18.63
N MET A 147 -9.19 -3.83 17.92
CA MET A 147 -10.40 -4.47 18.44
C MET A 147 -10.50 -5.93 17.94
N LEU A 148 -9.35 -6.60 17.78
CA LEU A 148 -9.29 -8.00 17.38
C LEU A 148 -9.47 -8.96 18.57
N GLU A 149 -10.23 -10.02 18.32
CA GLU A 149 -10.39 -11.17 19.21
C GLU A 149 -9.81 -12.44 18.56
N THR A 150 -9.42 -13.42 19.39
CA THR A 150 -8.86 -14.70 18.93
C THR A 150 -9.72 -15.87 19.38
N ALA A 151 -9.82 -16.91 18.55
CA ALA A 151 -10.45 -18.19 18.94
C ALA A 151 -9.61 -19.40 18.53
N ASP A 152 -9.58 -20.41 19.40
CA ASP A 152 -8.87 -21.68 19.22
C ASP A 152 -9.69 -22.65 18.34
N TYR A 153 -9.71 -22.39 17.04
CA TYR A 153 -10.28 -23.29 16.02
C TYR A 153 -9.36 -23.38 14.82
N ALA A 154 -9.48 -24.47 14.06
CA ALA A 154 -8.71 -24.67 12.84
C ALA A 154 -8.89 -23.51 11.86
N GLN A 155 -7.77 -22.98 11.37
CA GLN A 155 -7.74 -21.90 10.40
C GLN A 155 -8.39 -22.35 9.07
N PRO A 156 -9.27 -21.52 8.47
CA PRO A 156 -9.84 -21.82 7.16
C PRO A 156 -8.75 -21.89 6.07
N GLU A 157 -8.96 -22.76 5.08
CA GLU A 157 -8.04 -22.89 3.93
C GLU A 157 -7.89 -21.52 3.22
N GLY A 158 -6.65 -21.13 2.93
CA GLY A 158 -6.35 -19.86 2.26
C GLY A 158 -6.45 -18.60 3.14
N TRP A 159 -6.87 -18.71 4.40
CA TRP A 159 -7.03 -17.55 5.30
C TRP A 159 -5.74 -16.73 5.43
N LYS A 160 -4.58 -17.37 5.58
CA LYS A 160 -3.31 -16.65 5.72
C LYS A 160 -3.03 -15.78 4.49
N ALA A 161 -3.11 -16.37 3.30
CA ALA A 161 -2.87 -15.66 2.05
C ALA A 161 -3.88 -14.51 1.83
N ALA A 162 -5.13 -14.69 2.26
CA ALA A 162 -6.15 -13.64 2.21
C ALA A 162 -5.84 -12.46 3.15
N VAL A 163 -5.36 -12.73 4.37
CA VAL A 163 -4.93 -11.70 5.34
C VAL A 163 -3.67 -10.99 4.85
N ASP A 164 -2.67 -11.73 4.36
CA ASP A 164 -1.43 -11.15 3.82
C ASP A 164 -1.73 -10.22 2.63
N PHE A 165 -2.59 -10.67 1.70
CA PHE A 165 -3.08 -9.86 0.58
C PHE A 165 -3.84 -8.61 1.06
N ALA A 166 -4.68 -8.74 2.08
CA ALA A 166 -5.44 -7.62 2.63
C ALA A 166 -4.51 -6.59 3.30
N LEU A 167 -3.48 -7.02 4.01
CA LEU A 167 -2.48 -6.14 4.63
C LEU A 167 -1.61 -5.44 3.59
N ALA A 168 -1.21 -6.13 2.52
CA ALA A 168 -0.51 -5.50 1.39
C ALA A 168 -1.40 -4.46 0.69
N SER A 169 -2.66 -4.83 0.39
CA SER A 169 -3.64 -3.91 -0.22
C SER A 169 -3.91 -2.69 0.66
N LEU A 170 -3.90 -2.86 1.99
CA LEU A 170 -4.10 -1.77 2.94
C LEU A 170 -3.02 -0.69 2.79
N ARG A 171 -1.78 -1.06 2.46
CA ARG A 171 -0.65 -0.12 2.30
C ARG A 171 -0.80 0.76 1.06
N GLU A 172 -1.31 0.19 -0.03
CA GLU A 172 -1.54 0.89 -1.30
C GLU A 172 -2.82 1.74 -1.28
N LEU A 173 -3.74 1.48 -0.36
CA LEU A 173 -5.06 2.11 -0.32
C LEU A 173 -5.27 2.95 0.96
N PRO A 174 -4.90 4.25 0.96
CA PRO A 174 -4.93 5.11 2.15
C PRO A 174 -6.35 5.39 2.68
N ARG A 175 -7.38 5.23 1.84
CA ARG A 175 -8.79 5.42 2.22
C ARG A 175 -9.59 4.19 1.84
N SER A 176 -9.55 3.19 2.70
CA SER A 176 -10.12 1.87 2.40
C SER A 176 -10.77 1.17 3.58
N LYS A 177 -11.71 0.30 3.23
CA LYS A 177 -12.25 -0.75 4.08
C LYS A 177 -12.01 -2.08 3.38
N ILE A 178 -11.29 -2.97 4.04
CA ILE A 178 -10.99 -4.32 3.55
C ILE A 178 -11.61 -5.33 4.50
N SER A 179 -12.54 -6.14 4.01
CA SER A 179 -13.19 -7.20 4.78
C SER A 179 -12.72 -8.56 4.27
N VAL A 180 -12.12 -9.36 5.15
CA VAL A 180 -11.59 -10.70 4.88
C VAL A 180 -12.44 -11.73 5.59
N THR A 181 -12.84 -12.76 4.85
CA THR A 181 -13.50 -13.97 5.34
C THR A 181 -12.84 -15.21 4.73
N ALA A 182 -13.21 -16.41 5.17
CA ALA A 182 -12.58 -17.66 4.74
C ALA A 182 -12.35 -17.82 3.22
N LEU A 183 -13.28 -17.35 2.38
CA LEU A 183 -13.21 -17.52 0.92
C LEU A 183 -13.40 -16.22 0.13
N LYS A 184 -13.48 -15.08 0.81
CA LYS A 184 -13.81 -13.81 0.17
C LYS A 184 -13.04 -12.65 0.81
N VAL A 185 -12.44 -11.83 -0.05
CA VAL A 185 -11.86 -10.52 0.29
C VAL A 185 -12.67 -9.45 -0.45
N GLU A 186 -13.22 -8.50 0.31
CA GLU A 186 -13.95 -7.36 -0.24
C GLU A 186 -13.19 -6.08 0.07
N ILE A 187 -12.84 -5.33 -0.97
CA ILE A 187 -12.11 -4.06 -0.87
C ILE A 187 -13.04 -2.94 -1.33
N THR A 188 -13.34 -2.02 -0.42
CA THR A 188 -14.01 -0.75 -0.73
C THR A 188 -13.00 0.37 -0.55
N ALA A 189 -12.72 1.15 -1.59
CA ALA A 189 -11.71 2.21 -1.53
C ALA A 189 -12.06 3.42 -2.40
N ILE A 190 -11.39 4.53 -2.15
CA ILE A 190 -11.45 5.75 -2.94
C ILE A 190 -10.07 6.02 -3.53
N THR A 191 -10.01 6.35 -4.81
CA THR A 191 -8.78 6.75 -5.54
C THR A 191 -8.90 8.17 -6.05
N ASP A 192 -7.78 8.79 -6.43
CA ASP A 192 -7.75 10.20 -6.84
C ASP A 192 -8.13 10.38 -8.31
N SER A 193 -7.88 9.37 -9.15
CA SER A 193 -8.20 9.41 -10.59
C SER A 193 -8.81 8.11 -11.13
N ARG A 194 -9.35 8.18 -12.36
CA ARG A 194 -9.88 6.99 -13.06
C ARG A 194 -8.76 6.08 -13.55
N GLU A 195 -7.63 6.67 -13.94
CA GLU A 195 -6.44 5.97 -14.41
C GLU A 195 -5.82 5.18 -13.26
N GLU A 196 -5.67 5.80 -12.09
CA GLU A 196 -5.23 5.15 -10.86
C GLU A 196 -6.19 4.05 -10.43
N LYS A 197 -7.50 4.30 -10.46
CA LYS A 197 -8.51 3.26 -10.22
C LYS A 197 -8.27 2.03 -11.10
N GLN A 198 -8.08 2.23 -12.41
CA GLN A 198 -7.86 1.13 -13.35
C GLN A 198 -6.55 0.38 -13.08
N ALA A 199 -5.48 1.12 -12.77
CA ALA A 199 -4.18 0.53 -12.43
C ALA A 199 -4.27 -0.33 -11.17
N ILE A 200 -4.91 0.18 -10.11
CA ILE A 200 -5.11 -0.52 -8.85
C ILE A 200 -6.04 -1.72 -9.01
N GLU A 201 -7.18 -1.58 -9.72
CA GLU A 201 -8.06 -2.72 -9.98
C GLU A 201 -7.35 -3.85 -10.73
N ALA A 202 -6.51 -3.51 -11.72
CA ALA A 202 -5.72 -4.49 -12.47
C ALA A 202 -4.64 -5.15 -11.59
N GLN A 203 -3.97 -4.37 -10.73
CA GLN A 203 -2.93 -4.87 -9.84
C GLN A 203 -3.52 -5.81 -8.76
N LEU A 204 -4.63 -5.42 -8.13
CA LEU A 204 -5.31 -6.24 -7.12
C LEU A 204 -5.86 -7.55 -7.69
N GLU A 205 -6.36 -7.56 -8.92
CA GLU A 205 -6.77 -8.81 -9.58
C GLU A 205 -5.58 -9.72 -9.92
N LYS A 206 -4.42 -9.13 -10.25
CA LYS A 206 -3.20 -9.88 -10.52
C LYS A 206 -2.64 -10.53 -9.25
N ASP A 207 -2.68 -9.81 -8.13
CA ASP A 207 -2.12 -10.26 -6.85
C ASP A 207 -3.09 -11.14 -6.03
N ARG A 208 -4.27 -11.44 -6.59
CA ARG A 208 -5.32 -12.21 -5.92
C ARG A 208 -4.81 -13.58 -5.43
N PRO A 209 -4.99 -13.91 -4.14
CA PRO A 209 -4.49 -15.17 -3.58
C PRO A 209 -5.39 -16.36 -3.94
N GLY A 210 -4.85 -17.31 -4.71
CA GLY A 210 -5.44 -18.63 -4.95
C GLY A 210 -6.87 -18.59 -5.51
N LYS A 211 -7.81 -19.30 -4.86
CA LYS A 211 -9.23 -19.38 -5.24
C LYS A 211 -10.13 -18.39 -4.47
N THR A 212 -9.55 -17.38 -3.83
CA THR A 212 -10.30 -16.40 -3.04
C THR A 212 -11.20 -15.56 -3.93
N THR A 213 -12.46 -15.37 -3.54
CA THR A 213 -13.39 -14.47 -4.24
C THR A 213 -13.01 -13.03 -3.90
N LEU A 214 -12.50 -12.29 -4.88
CA LEU A 214 -12.19 -10.87 -4.73
C LEU A 214 -13.40 -10.03 -5.17
N VAL A 215 -13.84 -9.10 -4.32
CA VAL A 215 -14.90 -8.13 -4.65
C VAL A 215 -14.33 -6.72 -4.49
N LEU A 216 -14.20 -6.00 -5.62
CA LEU A 216 -13.67 -4.64 -5.64
C LEU A 216 -14.81 -3.63 -5.78
N ARG A 217 -14.84 -2.64 -4.87
CA ARG A 217 -15.75 -1.48 -4.88
C ARG A 217 -14.93 -0.20 -4.79
N ILE A 218 -14.21 0.10 -5.86
CA ILE A 218 -13.31 1.25 -5.92
C ILE A 218 -13.99 2.40 -6.67
N ASN A 219 -14.02 3.59 -6.07
CA ASN A 219 -14.60 4.79 -6.66
C ASN A 219 -13.53 5.87 -6.87
N ALA A 220 -13.55 6.50 -8.05
CA ALA A 220 -12.72 7.65 -8.37
C ALA A 220 -13.62 8.89 -8.53
N PRO A 221 -13.86 9.69 -7.48
CA PRO A 221 -14.58 10.95 -7.61
C PRO A 221 -13.83 11.89 -8.54
N ARG A 222 -14.57 12.73 -9.28
CA ARG A 222 -13.94 13.77 -10.10
C ARG A 222 -13.35 14.84 -9.18
N PRO A 223 -12.11 15.31 -9.43
CA PRO A 223 -11.51 16.37 -8.62
C PRO A 223 -12.35 17.64 -8.72
N VAL A 224 -12.47 18.38 -7.62
CA VAL A 224 -13.15 19.68 -7.59
C VAL A 224 -12.10 20.75 -7.90
N ILE A 225 -12.34 21.56 -8.93
CA ILE A 225 -11.46 22.65 -9.37
C ILE A 225 -12.08 23.97 -8.89
N THR A 226 -11.35 24.72 -8.06
CA THR A 226 -11.79 26.04 -7.56
C THR A 226 -10.62 27.02 -7.50
N PRO A 227 -10.70 28.20 -8.16
CA PRO A 227 -11.75 28.61 -9.08
C PRO A 227 -11.65 27.84 -10.39
N PHE A 228 -12.78 27.70 -11.07
CA PHE A 228 -12.84 27.10 -12.38
C PHE A 228 -12.24 28.07 -13.40
N SER A 229 -10.99 27.86 -13.77
CA SER A 229 -10.20 28.85 -14.51
C SER A 229 -9.76 28.38 -15.89
N LEU A 230 -9.62 29.35 -16.79
CA LEU A 230 -9.02 29.17 -18.11
C LEU A 230 -8.29 30.44 -18.49
N ARG A 231 -7.03 30.32 -18.91
CA ARG A 231 -6.26 31.46 -19.41
C ARG A 231 -5.58 31.10 -20.72
N LEU A 232 -5.94 31.83 -21.77
CA LEU A 232 -5.43 31.66 -23.12
C LEU A 232 -4.74 32.95 -23.59
N ILE A 233 -3.53 32.82 -24.11
CA ILE A 233 -2.74 33.94 -24.63
C ILE A 233 -2.50 33.71 -26.12
N LYS A 234 -2.70 34.76 -26.92
CA LYS A 234 -2.34 34.82 -28.34
C LYS A 234 -1.42 36.00 -28.57
N ASP A 235 -0.15 35.72 -28.87
CA ASP A 235 0.86 36.72 -29.19
C ASP A 235 1.71 36.26 -30.39
N GLU A 236 2.81 36.97 -30.67
CA GLU A 236 3.74 36.64 -31.76
C GLU A 236 4.39 35.25 -31.61
N LEU A 237 4.41 34.68 -30.40
CA LEU A 237 4.95 33.34 -30.13
C LEU A 237 3.91 32.23 -30.37
N GLY A 238 2.69 32.58 -30.81
CA GLY A 238 1.59 31.66 -31.05
C GLY A 238 0.57 31.61 -29.93
N THR A 239 -0.46 30.79 -30.11
CA THR A 239 -1.55 30.62 -29.14
C THR A 239 -1.21 29.52 -28.14
N ARG A 240 -1.38 29.77 -26.84
CA ARG A 240 -1.10 28.80 -25.78
C ARG A 240 -2.01 28.98 -24.56
N PHE A 241 -2.23 27.89 -23.82
CA PHE A 241 -2.90 27.92 -22.52
C PHE A 241 -1.88 28.09 -21.38
N ASP A 242 -2.17 29.05 -20.49
CA ASP A 242 -1.51 29.15 -19.18
C ASP A 242 -2.22 28.27 -18.15
N SER A 243 -3.55 28.25 -18.17
CA SER A 243 -4.42 27.32 -17.44
C SER A 243 -5.61 26.92 -18.30
N CYS A 244 -6.16 25.71 -18.10
CA CYS A 244 -7.38 25.28 -18.78
C CYS A 244 -8.13 24.24 -17.94
N SER A 245 -9.43 24.47 -17.75
CA SER A 245 -10.33 23.57 -17.01
C SER A 245 -11.57 23.24 -17.86
N GLY A 246 -12.05 22.00 -17.77
CA GLY A 246 -13.29 21.54 -18.40
C GLY A 246 -14.08 20.62 -17.48
N ASP A 247 -15.40 20.68 -17.54
CA ASP A 247 -16.28 19.90 -16.65
C ASP A 247 -16.42 18.43 -17.09
N ASN A 248 -16.13 18.18 -18.37
CA ASN A 248 -16.15 16.87 -19.00
C ASN A 248 -15.26 16.85 -20.27
N ALA A 249 -15.04 15.65 -20.83
CA ALA A 249 -14.19 15.45 -22.01
C ALA A 249 -14.73 16.11 -23.29
N ALA A 250 -16.05 16.20 -23.46
CA ALA A 250 -16.65 16.85 -24.62
C ALA A 250 -16.41 18.37 -24.60
N THR A 251 -16.52 18.99 -23.41
CA THR A 251 -16.18 20.41 -23.21
C THR A 251 -14.72 20.68 -23.49
N VAL A 252 -13.79 19.86 -22.98
CA VAL A 252 -12.36 20.00 -23.29
C VAL A 252 -12.09 19.90 -24.78
N SER A 253 -12.70 18.92 -25.46
CA SER A 253 -12.56 18.77 -26.92
C SER A 253 -13.03 20.03 -27.66
N LYS A 254 -14.16 20.61 -27.25
CA LYS A 254 -14.71 21.85 -27.80
C LYS A 254 -13.74 23.02 -27.62
N ILE A 255 -13.25 23.24 -26.39
CA ILE A 255 -12.31 24.32 -26.05
C ILE A 255 -11.02 24.20 -26.88
N LEU A 256 -10.44 23.00 -26.94
CA LEU A 256 -9.21 22.75 -27.71
C LEU A 256 -9.44 22.96 -29.21
N SER A 257 -10.61 22.60 -29.75
CA SER A 257 -10.94 22.85 -31.16
C SER A 257 -11.01 24.35 -31.48
N ALA A 258 -11.62 25.15 -30.60
CA ALA A 258 -11.72 26.59 -30.73
C ALA A 258 -10.33 27.24 -30.66
N ALA A 259 -9.48 26.79 -29.73
CA ALA A 259 -8.12 27.29 -29.59
C ALA A 259 -7.25 26.96 -30.82
N ARG A 260 -7.41 25.77 -31.40
CA ARG A 260 -6.73 25.39 -32.66
C ARG A 260 -7.15 26.27 -33.83
N ALA A 261 -8.42 26.69 -33.90
CA ALA A 261 -8.91 27.60 -34.93
C ALA A 261 -8.21 28.97 -34.90
N ILE A 262 -7.67 29.38 -33.74
CA ILE A 262 -6.93 30.65 -33.59
C ILE A 262 -5.40 30.46 -33.48
N GLY A 263 -4.88 29.27 -33.78
CA GLY A 263 -3.45 28.98 -33.91
C GLY A 263 -2.77 28.30 -32.71
N LEU A 264 -3.49 27.50 -31.92
CA LEU A 264 -2.87 26.64 -30.89
C LEU A 264 -2.09 25.49 -31.56
N GLU A 265 -0.80 25.38 -31.26
CA GLU A 265 0.06 24.29 -31.71
C GLU A 265 0.15 23.18 -30.63
N GLY A 266 0.09 21.91 -31.05
CA GLY A 266 0.18 20.75 -30.17
C GLY A 266 -1.17 20.23 -29.62
N ALA A 267 -1.10 19.28 -28.69
CA ALA A 267 -2.29 18.59 -28.17
C ALA A 267 -3.17 19.50 -27.28
N GLY A 268 -2.54 20.42 -26.52
CA GLY A 268 -3.19 21.18 -25.45
C GLY A 268 -3.55 20.29 -24.25
N GLN A 269 -3.48 20.83 -23.04
CA GLN A 269 -3.84 20.11 -21.80
C GLN A 269 -4.86 20.94 -21.02
N CYS A 270 -5.97 20.29 -20.63
CA CYS A 270 -7.01 20.88 -19.77
C CYS A 270 -7.35 19.88 -18.67
N ALA A 271 -7.40 20.34 -17.42
CA ALA A 271 -7.85 19.54 -16.29
C ALA A 271 -9.35 19.28 -16.40
N ILE A 272 -9.80 18.05 -16.09
CA ILE A 272 -11.22 17.69 -16.06
C ILE A 272 -11.66 17.56 -14.61
N GLY A 273 -12.64 18.37 -14.18
CA GLY A 273 -13.10 18.37 -12.80
C GLY A 273 -14.48 18.99 -12.59
N LEU A 274 -15.00 18.87 -11.37
CA LEU A 274 -16.22 19.54 -10.92
C LEU A 274 -15.92 21.01 -10.56
N GLY A 275 -16.91 21.89 -10.61
CA GLY A 275 -16.74 23.31 -10.22
C GLY A 275 -17.09 24.33 -11.30
N ALA A 276 -17.47 23.88 -12.51
CA ALA A 276 -17.88 24.79 -13.56
C ALA A 276 -19.07 25.68 -13.13
N PRO A 277 -19.00 27.00 -13.36
CA PRO A 277 -20.02 27.96 -12.92
C PRO A 277 -21.36 27.79 -13.65
N SER A 278 -21.34 27.09 -14.80
CA SER A 278 -22.51 26.89 -15.65
C SER A 278 -22.39 25.60 -16.46
N PRO A 279 -23.49 24.88 -16.73
CA PRO A 279 -23.52 23.79 -17.72
C PRO A 279 -23.11 24.24 -19.13
N ARG A 280 -23.17 25.56 -19.41
CA ARG A 280 -22.78 26.17 -20.69
C ARG A 280 -21.35 26.72 -20.69
N TRP A 281 -20.50 26.30 -19.75
CA TRP A 281 -19.08 26.69 -19.68
C TRP A 281 -18.38 26.53 -21.04
N GLY A 282 -18.50 25.36 -21.66
CA GLY A 282 -17.87 25.10 -22.95
C GLY A 282 -18.35 26.02 -24.07
N ASP A 283 -19.62 26.42 -24.07
CA ASP A 283 -20.16 27.38 -25.04
C ASP A 283 -19.57 28.78 -24.82
N ALA A 284 -19.54 29.24 -23.56
CA ALA A 284 -19.02 30.56 -23.22
C ALA A 284 -17.53 30.69 -23.57
N VAL A 285 -16.74 29.67 -23.24
CA VAL A 285 -15.31 29.62 -23.58
C VAL A 285 -15.12 29.59 -25.10
N GLU A 286 -15.88 28.80 -25.84
CA GLU A 286 -15.77 28.73 -27.30
C GLU A 286 -16.02 30.10 -27.95
N VAL A 287 -17.09 30.80 -27.56
CA VAL A 287 -17.44 32.13 -28.08
C VAL A 287 -16.35 33.14 -27.72
N ALA A 288 -15.85 33.13 -26.48
CA ALA A 288 -14.79 34.03 -26.06
C ALA A 288 -13.45 33.78 -26.78
N ILE A 289 -13.11 32.52 -27.07
CA ILE A 289 -11.92 32.18 -27.88
C ILE A 289 -12.06 32.68 -29.31
N LYS A 290 -13.26 32.59 -29.92
CA LYS A 290 -13.53 33.16 -31.25
C LYS A 290 -13.34 34.68 -31.24
N ALA A 291 -13.87 35.38 -30.22
CA ALA A 291 -13.66 36.82 -30.05
C ALA A 291 -12.17 37.17 -29.92
N LEU A 292 -11.38 36.41 -29.15
CA LEU A 292 -9.92 36.60 -29.08
C LEU A 292 -9.24 36.42 -30.46
N GLY A 293 -9.74 35.49 -31.28
CA GLY A 293 -9.30 35.33 -32.66
C GLY A 293 -9.57 36.55 -33.54
N GLU A 294 -10.76 37.13 -33.42
CA GLU A 294 -11.16 38.35 -34.14
C GLU A 294 -10.38 39.60 -33.71
N LEU A 295 -9.99 39.68 -32.44
CA LEU A 295 -9.10 40.74 -31.94
C LEU A 295 -7.69 40.68 -32.54
N GLY A 296 -7.29 39.54 -33.14
CA GLY A 296 -5.99 39.32 -33.74
C GLY A 296 -4.85 39.00 -32.75
N GLY A 297 -5.10 39.12 -31.45
CA GLY A 297 -4.13 38.85 -30.38
C GLY A 297 -4.67 39.23 -29.01
N GLY A 298 -3.86 39.07 -27.97
CA GLY A 298 -4.20 39.47 -26.60
C GLY A 298 -4.31 38.30 -25.63
N GLY A 299 -5.09 38.52 -24.56
CA GLY A 299 -5.27 37.54 -23.49
C GLY A 299 -6.74 37.37 -23.10
N LEU A 300 -7.15 36.13 -22.91
CA LEU A 300 -8.48 35.75 -22.43
C LEU A 300 -8.32 35.00 -21.10
N THR A 301 -8.97 35.48 -20.05
CA THR A 301 -8.98 34.86 -18.72
C THR A 301 -10.43 34.61 -18.30
N PHE A 302 -10.73 33.40 -17.87
CA PHE A 302 -11.92 33.05 -17.10
C PHE A 302 -11.49 32.73 -15.68
N SER A 303 -12.22 33.29 -14.72
CA SER A 303 -12.20 32.90 -13.32
C SER A 303 -13.65 32.74 -12.90
N ASP A 304 -14.12 31.49 -12.83
CA ASP A 304 -15.53 31.16 -12.68
C ASP A 304 -16.40 31.89 -13.73
N ALA A 305 -17.36 32.69 -13.31
CA ALA A 305 -18.26 33.41 -14.21
C ALA A 305 -17.66 34.70 -14.79
N ASP A 306 -16.50 35.15 -14.29
CA ASP A 306 -15.89 36.40 -14.70
C ASP A 306 -14.91 36.18 -15.85
N ILE A 307 -15.10 36.95 -16.91
CA ILE A 307 -14.31 36.90 -18.14
C ILE A 307 -13.53 38.21 -18.25
N THR A 308 -12.22 38.13 -18.38
CA THR A 308 -11.37 39.27 -18.72
C THR A 308 -10.77 39.07 -20.10
N LEU A 309 -11.00 40.03 -20.99
CA LEU A 309 -10.46 40.03 -22.35
C LEU A 309 -9.57 41.25 -22.56
N VAL A 310 -8.28 41.02 -22.81
CA VAL A 310 -7.29 42.07 -23.05
C VAL A 310 -6.95 42.08 -24.53
N ALA A 311 -7.29 43.17 -25.22
CA ALA A 311 -7.01 43.36 -26.64
C ALA A 311 -5.57 43.82 -26.90
N PRO A 312 -5.04 43.67 -28.13
CA PRO A 312 -3.76 44.24 -28.49
C PRO A 312 -3.86 45.76 -28.63
N ASP A 313 -2.76 46.47 -28.33
CA ASP A 313 -2.69 47.95 -28.43
C ASP A 313 -2.74 48.48 -29.87
N THR A 314 -2.55 47.61 -30.85
CA THR A 314 -2.64 47.90 -32.28
C THR A 314 -4.08 48.00 -32.80
N LEU A 315 -5.07 47.48 -32.05
CA LEU A 315 -6.46 47.39 -32.50
C LEU A 315 -7.14 48.78 -32.52
N ALA A 316 -7.94 49.03 -33.56
CA ALA A 316 -8.76 50.25 -33.62
C ALA A 316 -9.91 50.18 -32.62
N LYS A 317 -10.19 51.29 -31.93
CA LYS A 317 -11.24 51.34 -30.91
C LYS A 317 -12.62 50.92 -31.44
N ALA A 318 -12.96 51.28 -32.68
CA ALA A 318 -14.25 50.89 -33.29
C ALA A 318 -14.38 49.38 -33.50
N ASP A 319 -13.29 48.70 -33.89
CA ASP A 319 -13.28 47.24 -34.05
C ASP A 319 -13.35 46.55 -32.69
N PHE A 320 -12.64 47.10 -31.69
CA PHE A 320 -12.74 46.65 -30.31
C PHE A 320 -14.18 46.73 -29.80
N ASP A 321 -14.82 47.90 -29.86
CA ASP A 321 -16.18 48.11 -29.36
C ASP A 321 -17.20 47.16 -30.04
N ARG A 322 -17.03 46.89 -31.35
CA ARG A 322 -17.87 45.94 -32.10
C ARG A 322 -17.70 44.49 -31.61
N ILE A 323 -16.45 44.03 -31.49
CA ILE A 323 -16.15 42.64 -31.09
C ILE A 323 -16.63 42.38 -29.66
N ILE A 324 -16.48 43.35 -28.76
CA ILE A 324 -16.97 43.21 -27.38
C ILE A 324 -18.50 43.14 -27.34
N TYR A 325 -19.20 43.97 -28.12
CA TYR A 325 -20.66 43.91 -28.22
C TYR A 325 -21.15 42.53 -28.72
N ASP A 326 -20.54 42.02 -29.78
CA ASP A 326 -20.90 40.70 -30.34
C ASP A 326 -20.63 39.57 -29.33
N LEU A 327 -19.53 39.66 -28.56
CA LEU A 327 -19.21 38.73 -27.48
C LEU A 327 -20.25 38.78 -26.35
N GLU A 328 -20.61 39.97 -25.87
CA GLU A 328 -21.60 40.14 -24.80
C GLU A 328 -22.98 39.60 -25.20
N GLN A 329 -23.39 39.76 -26.46
CA GLN A 329 -24.66 39.22 -26.97
C GLN A 329 -24.67 37.69 -27.10
N ALA A 330 -23.51 37.08 -27.34
CA ALA A 330 -23.37 35.64 -27.56
C ALA A 330 -23.14 34.84 -26.27
N LEU A 331 -22.75 35.51 -25.18
CA LEU A 331 -22.49 34.87 -23.89
C LEU A 331 -23.78 34.53 -23.13
N PRO A 332 -23.82 33.41 -22.38
CA PRO A 332 -24.92 33.13 -21.46
C PRO A 332 -24.98 34.16 -20.32
N ASP A 333 -26.20 34.49 -19.86
CA ASP A 333 -26.49 35.54 -18.86
C ASP A 333 -25.67 35.47 -17.55
N VAL A 334 -25.17 34.29 -17.19
CA VAL A 334 -24.41 34.08 -15.95
C VAL A 334 -22.97 34.63 -16.04
N PHE A 335 -22.45 34.89 -17.23
CA PHE A 335 -21.07 35.34 -17.42
C PHE A 335 -20.97 36.86 -17.52
N SER A 336 -19.94 37.43 -16.91
CA SER A 336 -19.66 38.87 -16.95
C SER A 336 -18.36 39.13 -17.72
N VAL A 337 -18.34 40.10 -18.64
CA VAL A 337 -17.14 40.44 -19.41
C VAL A 337 -16.56 41.77 -18.96
N ARG A 338 -15.26 41.77 -18.71
CA ARG A 338 -14.43 42.96 -18.58
C ARG A 338 -13.42 43.00 -19.71
N ALA A 339 -13.65 43.88 -20.67
CA ALA A 339 -12.74 44.09 -21.77
C ALA A 339 -11.77 45.25 -21.49
N VAL A 340 -10.49 45.08 -21.80
CA VAL A 340 -9.45 46.08 -21.60
C VAL A 340 -8.72 46.33 -22.92
N LEU A 341 -8.75 47.57 -23.40
CA LEU A 341 -7.93 48.05 -24.51
C LEU A 341 -6.75 48.85 -23.92
N PRO A 342 -5.50 48.34 -23.95
CA PRO A 342 -4.35 49.05 -23.44
C PRO A 342 -4.11 50.37 -24.21
N PRO A 343 -3.65 51.44 -23.54
CA PRO A 343 -3.28 52.66 -24.24
C PRO A 343 -2.08 52.39 -25.15
N LYS A 344 -2.07 53.04 -26.34
CA LYS A 344 -0.95 52.93 -27.28
C LYS A 344 0.33 53.43 -26.60
N PRO A 345 1.47 52.72 -26.74
CA PRO A 345 2.73 53.18 -26.21
C PRO A 345 3.10 54.52 -26.85
N VAL A 346 3.23 55.57 -26.02
CA VAL A 346 3.69 56.88 -26.46
C VAL A 346 5.18 56.75 -26.74
N VAL A 347 5.56 56.63 -28.00
CA VAL A 347 6.97 56.75 -28.42
C VAL A 347 7.31 58.23 -28.42
N GLU A 348 7.60 58.78 -27.25
CA GLU A 348 8.27 60.08 -27.16
C GLU A 348 9.69 59.90 -27.72
N GLY A 349 9.92 60.49 -28.89
CA GLY A 349 11.21 60.49 -29.53
C GLY A 349 12.23 61.26 -28.70
N GLN A 350 13.03 60.53 -27.90
CA GLN A 350 14.39 60.91 -27.52
C GLN A 350 15.08 59.70 -26.87
N LYS A 351 16.29 59.40 -27.34
CA LYS A 351 17.23 58.46 -26.71
C LYS A 351 17.65 59.00 -25.33
N ALA A 352 16.80 58.84 -24.32
CA ALA A 352 17.25 58.69 -22.95
C ALA A 352 17.35 57.19 -22.67
N ALA A 353 18.41 56.73 -22.01
CA ALA A 353 18.43 55.39 -21.46
C ALA A 353 17.20 55.26 -20.56
N VAL A 354 16.18 54.53 -21.03
CA VAL A 354 14.94 54.30 -20.28
C VAL A 354 15.38 53.62 -18.99
N GLU A 355 15.29 54.34 -17.88
CA GLU A 355 15.61 53.80 -16.57
C GLU A 355 14.56 52.74 -16.25
N VAL A 356 14.89 51.46 -16.49
CA VAL A 356 13.94 50.36 -16.35
C VAL A 356 13.63 50.20 -14.87
N LYS A 357 12.43 50.64 -14.47
CA LYS A 357 11.89 50.43 -13.12
C LYS A 357 11.53 48.94 -12.99
N GLU A 358 12.40 48.17 -12.36
CA GLU A 358 12.17 46.74 -12.14
C GLU A 358 12.51 46.29 -10.73
N PHE A 359 11.83 45.23 -10.30
CA PHE A 359 12.19 44.42 -9.14
C PHE A 359 12.50 43.00 -9.63
N LEU A 360 13.58 42.42 -9.12
CA LEU A 360 14.08 41.10 -9.49
C LEU A 360 14.24 40.24 -8.24
N ALA A 361 13.69 39.03 -8.25
CA ALA A 361 13.98 38.01 -7.24
C ALA A 361 14.43 36.72 -7.93
N THR A 362 15.56 36.17 -7.48
CA THR A 362 16.12 34.92 -8.00
C THR A 362 16.19 33.90 -6.88
N LYS A 363 15.65 32.69 -7.09
CA LYS A 363 15.70 31.52 -6.20
C LYS A 363 16.60 30.45 -6.81
N SER A 364 17.62 30.00 -6.08
CA SER A 364 18.47 28.87 -6.47
C SER A 364 17.86 27.52 -6.04
N PRO A 365 18.33 26.38 -6.60
CA PRO A 365 17.89 25.04 -6.17
C PRO A 365 18.18 24.74 -4.70
N GLU A 366 19.19 25.37 -4.11
CA GLU A 366 19.56 25.28 -2.69
C GLU A 366 18.71 26.22 -1.80
N ASN A 367 17.62 26.76 -2.35
CA ASN A 367 16.69 27.67 -1.68
C ASN A 367 17.27 29.06 -1.33
N LEU A 368 18.41 29.45 -1.91
CA LEU A 368 18.97 30.79 -1.71
C LEU A 368 18.21 31.82 -2.57
N VAL A 369 17.78 32.92 -1.94
CA VAL A 369 17.00 33.97 -2.58
C VAL A 369 17.72 35.31 -2.56
N GLN A 370 17.81 35.94 -3.74
CA GLN A 370 18.37 37.27 -3.88
C GLN A 370 17.31 38.25 -4.40
N LEU A 371 17.06 39.31 -3.62
CA LEU A 371 16.16 40.41 -3.97
C LEU A 371 16.98 41.61 -4.46
N ARG A 372 16.64 42.14 -5.64
CA ARG A 372 17.26 43.31 -6.27
C ARG A 372 16.19 44.24 -6.86
N GLY A 373 16.59 45.47 -7.16
CA GLY A 373 15.73 46.43 -7.86
C GLY A 373 15.10 47.44 -6.92
N ARG A 374 13.91 47.94 -7.27
CA ARG A 374 13.31 49.13 -6.65
C ARG A 374 12.06 48.81 -5.84
N LEU A 375 11.91 49.47 -4.69
CA LEU A 375 10.73 49.41 -3.81
C LEU A 375 10.29 50.84 -3.44
N ARG A 376 9.00 51.05 -3.22
CA ARG A 376 8.42 52.41 -3.11
C ARG A 376 8.96 53.21 -1.92
N ASP A 377 8.98 52.58 -0.75
CA ASP A 377 9.30 53.20 0.53
C ASP A 377 9.87 52.17 1.53
N GLU A 378 10.41 52.64 2.65
CA GLU A 378 11.01 51.79 3.70
C GLU A 378 10.01 50.80 4.32
N ARG A 379 8.73 51.18 4.42
CA ARG A 379 7.69 50.29 4.93
C ARG A 379 7.51 49.09 4.01
N THR A 380 7.39 49.34 2.70
CA THR A 380 7.29 48.32 1.66
C THR A 380 8.53 47.43 1.67
N LYS A 381 9.72 48.02 1.74
CA LYS A 381 10.98 47.28 1.81
C LYS A 381 11.03 46.33 3.01
N THR A 382 10.66 46.83 4.19
CA THR A 382 10.58 46.02 5.40
C THR A 382 9.57 44.87 5.26
N SER A 383 8.37 45.15 4.72
CA SER A 383 7.35 44.13 4.51
C SER A 383 7.79 43.05 3.53
N VAL A 384 8.39 43.43 2.40
CA VAL A 384 8.93 42.49 1.40
C VAL A 384 10.05 41.63 2.00
N ASN A 385 10.95 42.23 2.78
CA ASN A 385 12.04 41.50 3.42
C ASN A 385 11.54 40.45 4.42
N ILE A 386 10.61 40.84 5.31
CA ILE A 386 10.03 39.93 6.32
C ILE A 386 9.26 38.82 5.63
N PHE A 387 8.46 39.16 4.62
CA PHE A 387 7.67 38.19 3.88
C PHE A 387 8.57 37.17 3.16
N ALA A 388 9.60 37.64 2.46
CA ALA A 388 10.57 36.76 1.80
C ALA A 388 11.26 35.83 2.80
N LYS A 389 11.70 36.35 3.96
CA LYS A 389 12.31 35.51 5.02
C LYS A 389 11.37 34.46 5.57
N SER A 390 10.06 34.76 5.63
CA SER A 390 9.05 33.79 6.06
C SER A 390 8.84 32.67 5.04
N LEU A 391 9.00 32.95 3.75
CA LEU A 391 8.85 31.95 2.69
C LEU A 391 10.11 31.09 2.56
N PHE A 392 11.29 31.71 2.51
CA PHE A 392 12.52 31.05 2.07
C PHE A 392 13.52 30.73 3.20
N GLY A 393 13.23 31.16 4.43
CA GLY A 393 14.14 31.04 5.58
C GLY A 393 15.04 32.28 5.75
N GLY A 394 15.30 32.64 7.01
CA GLY A 394 15.94 33.90 7.38
C GLY A 394 17.36 34.07 6.83
N GLU A 395 18.18 33.02 6.93
CA GLU A 395 19.56 32.97 6.44
C GLU A 395 19.69 32.91 4.90
N ASN A 396 18.62 32.53 4.20
CA ASN A 396 18.67 32.29 2.76
C ASN A 396 18.32 33.52 1.93
N VAL A 397 17.84 34.62 2.55
CA VAL A 397 17.37 35.81 1.84
C VAL A 397 18.37 36.96 1.92
N ASN A 398 18.90 37.37 0.76
CA ASN A 398 19.73 38.54 0.61
C ASN A 398 18.98 39.68 -0.10
N ASP A 399 18.82 40.82 0.58
CA ASP A 399 18.09 41.98 0.07
C ASP A 399 19.03 43.14 -0.27
N THR A 400 19.08 43.48 -1.56
CA THR A 400 19.89 44.58 -2.11
C THR A 400 19.04 45.64 -2.81
N THR A 401 17.76 45.75 -2.42
CA THR A 401 16.79 46.68 -3.01
C THR A 401 17.04 48.14 -2.64
N ARG A 402 16.64 49.04 -3.54
CA ARG A 402 16.75 50.50 -3.41
C ARG A 402 15.36 51.14 -3.37
N LEU A 403 15.27 52.33 -2.81
CA LEU A 403 14.01 53.07 -2.74
C LEU A 403 13.76 53.89 -4.00
N ASP A 404 12.52 53.88 -4.49
CA ASP A 404 12.04 54.72 -5.59
C ASP A 404 10.56 55.11 -5.36
N PRO A 405 10.31 56.34 -4.86
CA PRO A 405 8.96 56.83 -4.59
C PRO A 405 8.08 57.00 -5.85
N SER A 406 8.66 56.97 -7.06
CA SER A 406 7.96 57.18 -8.32
C SER A 406 7.35 55.90 -8.92
N LEU A 407 7.38 54.80 -8.17
CA LEU A 407 6.76 53.54 -8.56
C LEU A 407 5.23 53.61 -8.49
N PRO A 408 4.52 52.92 -9.40
CA PRO A 408 3.06 52.98 -9.48
C PRO A 408 2.37 52.36 -8.27
N ASP A 409 1.10 52.72 -8.08
CA ASP A 409 0.22 52.06 -7.11
C ASP A 409 0.05 50.56 -7.45
N GLY A 410 -0.11 49.72 -6.42
CA GLY A 410 -0.16 48.27 -6.57
C GLY A 410 1.19 47.57 -6.82
N TRP A 411 2.31 48.30 -6.90
CA TRP A 411 3.66 47.71 -6.95
C TRP A 411 3.95 46.74 -5.78
N PRO A 412 3.68 47.10 -4.50
CA PRO A 412 3.94 46.20 -3.37
C PRO A 412 3.18 44.87 -3.47
N LEU A 413 1.91 44.93 -3.89
CA LEU A 413 1.05 43.74 -4.03
C LEU A 413 1.59 42.78 -5.08
N ARG A 414 2.08 43.30 -6.21
CA ARG A 414 2.70 42.51 -7.28
C ARG A 414 4.01 41.87 -6.85
N VAL A 415 4.84 42.59 -6.10
CA VAL A 415 6.08 42.03 -5.54
C VAL A 415 5.77 40.90 -4.57
N LEU A 416 4.83 41.09 -3.63
CA LEU A 416 4.47 40.07 -2.65
C LEU A 416 3.85 38.83 -3.32
N ALA A 417 2.89 39.01 -4.22
CA ALA A 417 2.27 37.90 -4.95
C ALA A 417 3.29 37.15 -5.83
N GLY A 418 4.23 37.86 -6.43
CA GLY A 418 5.32 37.26 -7.20
C GLY A 418 6.27 36.43 -6.35
N LEU A 419 6.58 36.88 -5.13
CA LEU A 419 7.44 36.12 -4.20
C LEU A 419 6.73 34.86 -3.69
N GLU A 420 5.45 34.95 -3.37
CA GLU A 420 4.62 33.78 -3.01
C GLU A 420 4.57 32.78 -4.17
N ALA A 421 4.47 33.26 -5.42
CA ALA A 421 4.52 32.41 -6.60
C ALA A 421 5.91 31.79 -6.85
N LEU A 422 7.00 32.50 -6.54
CA LEU A 422 8.37 32.00 -6.66
C LEU A 422 8.66 30.88 -5.65
N ASP A 423 7.96 30.87 -4.52
CA ASP A 423 8.09 29.83 -3.49
C ASP A 423 7.64 28.44 -3.97
N LEU A 424 6.63 28.40 -4.83
CA LEU A 424 6.12 27.18 -5.45
C LEU A 424 7.09 26.53 -6.46
N LEU A 425 8.23 27.17 -6.74
CA LEU A 425 9.25 26.67 -7.67
C LEU A 425 10.47 26.16 -6.90
N ARG A 426 11.13 25.11 -7.41
CA ARG A 426 12.44 24.66 -6.91
C ARG A 426 13.47 25.77 -7.09
N ASN A 427 13.54 26.32 -8.29
CA ASN A 427 14.41 27.42 -8.65
C ASN A 427 13.75 28.27 -9.73
N GLY A 428 14.04 29.58 -9.74
CA GLY A 428 13.38 30.48 -10.67
C GLY A 428 13.79 31.93 -10.55
N VAL A 429 13.24 32.74 -11.45
CA VAL A 429 13.44 34.18 -11.54
C VAL A 429 12.08 34.86 -11.68
N LEU A 430 11.82 35.80 -10.77
CA LEU A 430 10.71 36.72 -10.80
C LEU A 430 11.21 38.10 -11.23
N VAL A 431 10.54 38.69 -12.22
CA VAL A 431 10.76 40.07 -12.67
C VAL A 431 9.44 40.82 -12.59
N VAL A 432 9.42 41.97 -11.90
CA VAL A 432 8.25 42.84 -11.79
C VAL A 432 8.57 44.18 -12.44
N HIS A 433 7.79 44.53 -13.46
CA HIS A 433 7.76 45.81 -14.15
C HIS A 433 6.50 46.61 -13.78
N PRO A 434 6.40 47.91 -14.15
CA PRO A 434 5.27 48.75 -13.77
C PRO A 434 3.91 48.21 -14.20
N ASP A 435 3.88 47.47 -15.31
CA ASP A 435 2.64 46.95 -15.91
C ASP A 435 2.69 45.45 -16.24
N MET A 436 3.73 44.72 -15.82
CA MET A 436 3.87 43.28 -16.11
C MET A 436 4.65 42.55 -15.02
N LEU A 437 4.26 41.32 -14.71
CA LEU A 437 5.03 40.37 -13.89
C LEU A 437 5.49 39.19 -14.75
N THR A 438 6.76 38.80 -14.68
CA THR A 438 7.28 37.60 -15.36
C THR A 438 7.85 36.64 -14.33
N LEU A 439 7.43 35.38 -14.37
CA LEU A 439 7.97 34.31 -13.54
C LEU A 439 8.47 33.18 -14.43
N ARG A 440 9.71 32.74 -14.22
CA ARG A 440 10.31 31.61 -14.94
C ARG A 440 11.00 30.67 -13.97
N GLY A 441 10.96 29.36 -14.21
CA GLY A 441 11.67 28.42 -13.36
C GLY A 441 11.25 26.96 -13.53
N ILE A 442 11.76 26.12 -12.64
CA ILE A 442 11.46 24.69 -12.60
C ILE A 442 10.63 24.41 -11.34
N ALA A 443 9.55 23.67 -11.48
CA ALA A 443 8.69 23.24 -10.39
C ALA A 443 8.92 21.77 -10.03
N ASP A 444 8.68 21.44 -8.76
CA ASP A 444 8.74 20.06 -8.23
C ASP A 444 7.48 19.25 -8.51
N ARG A 445 6.37 19.94 -8.82
CA ARG A 445 5.06 19.33 -9.03
C ARG A 445 4.46 19.76 -10.37
N PRO A 446 3.77 18.87 -11.09
CA PRO A 446 3.14 19.20 -12.36
C PRO A 446 2.01 20.24 -12.21
N GLU A 447 1.35 20.33 -11.06
CA GLU A 447 0.25 21.28 -10.79
C GLU A 447 0.73 22.72 -10.53
N ALA A 448 2.03 22.93 -10.27
CA ALA A 448 2.56 24.21 -9.79
C ALA A 448 2.25 25.39 -10.75
N LYS A 449 2.30 25.17 -12.07
CA LYS A 449 1.96 26.21 -13.04
C LYS A 449 0.51 26.69 -12.88
N THR A 450 -0.42 25.76 -12.62
CA THR A 450 -1.84 26.06 -12.41
C THR A 450 -2.04 26.81 -11.09
N GLU A 451 -1.43 26.33 -10.01
CA GLU A 451 -1.50 26.98 -8.69
C GLU A 451 -0.94 28.41 -8.72
N ILE A 452 0.21 28.62 -9.37
CA ILE A 452 0.81 29.95 -9.57
C ILE A 452 -0.17 30.86 -10.33
N THR A 453 -0.79 30.35 -11.38
CA THR A 453 -1.74 31.14 -12.20
C THR A 453 -2.93 31.59 -11.35
N GLN A 454 -3.51 30.67 -10.58
CA GLN A 454 -4.62 30.93 -9.67
C GLN A 454 -4.25 31.92 -8.56
N LEU A 455 -3.08 31.75 -7.95
CA LEU A 455 -2.54 32.64 -6.94
C LEU A 455 -2.43 34.07 -7.46
N LEU A 456 -1.82 34.24 -8.64
CA LEU A 456 -1.66 35.56 -9.25
C LEU A 456 -3.01 36.17 -9.62
N SER A 457 -3.93 35.41 -10.24
CA SER A 457 -5.29 35.90 -10.55
C SER A 457 -5.99 36.43 -9.30
N THR A 458 -5.93 35.68 -8.20
CA THR A 458 -6.58 36.04 -6.93
C THR A 458 -5.95 37.26 -6.27
N LYS A 459 -4.61 37.36 -6.27
CA LYS A 459 -3.88 38.38 -5.49
C LYS A 459 -3.71 39.69 -6.24
N ILE A 460 -3.47 39.67 -7.55
CA ILE A 460 -3.20 40.87 -8.36
C ILE A 460 -4.31 41.19 -9.37
N GLY A 461 -5.32 40.33 -9.48
CA GLY A 461 -6.52 40.53 -10.30
C GLY A 461 -6.38 39.98 -11.73
N ASP A 462 -7.50 39.56 -12.31
CA ASP A 462 -7.56 38.88 -13.62
C ASP A 462 -7.10 39.75 -14.81
N ALA A 463 -7.13 41.08 -14.64
CA ALA A 463 -6.67 42.04 -15.63
C ALA A 463 -5.16 42.34 -15.58
N ALA A 464 -4.44 41.81 -14.58
CA ALA A 464 -3.01 42.02 -14.48
C ALA A 464 -2.27 41.28 -15.61
N ARG A 465 -1.31 41.96 -16.25
CA ARG A 465 -0.45 41.31 -17.25
C ARG A 465 0.64 40.53 -16.55
N TYR A 466 0.72 39.24 -16.80
CA TYR A 466 1.79 38.40 -16.30
C TYR A 466 2.12 37.25 -17.25
N LYS A 467 3.40 36.88 -17.30
CA LYS A 467 3.94 35.79 -18.13
C LYS A 467 4.56 34.74 -17.23
N ILE A 468 4.08 33.50 -17.33
CA ILE A 468 4.59 32.35 -16.58
C ILE A 468 5.30 31.42 -17.57
N SER A 469 6.55 31.09 -17.30
CA SER A 469 7.32 30.11 -18.08
C SER A 469 7.95 29.11 -17.12
N VAL A 470 7.11 28.21 -16.64
CA VAL A 470 7.45 27.18 -15.66
C VAL A 470 7.43 25.82 -16.34
N THR A 471 8.47 25.03 -16.09
CA THR A 471 8.59 23.64 -16.54
C THR A 471 8.60 22.69 -15.35
N TYR A 472 7.99 21.53 -15.53
CA TYR A 472 8.11 20.42 -14.59
C TYR A 472 9.12 19.42 -15.16
N ASP A 473 10.10 19.01 -14.35
CA ASP A 473 11.09 18.00 -14.71
C ASP A 473 10.92 16.79 -13.79
N GLU A 474 10.31 15.74 -14.33
CA GLU A 474 10.03 14.48 -13.62
C GLU A 474 11.32 13.78 -13.17
N ALA A 475 12.44 13.95 -13.89
CA ALA A 475 13.71 13.33 -13.52
C ALA A 475 14.28 13.93 -12.22
N LEU A 476 13.96 15.18 -11.91
CA LEU A 476 14.37 15.86 -10.67
C LEU A 476 13.46 15.53 -9.46
N ASN A 477 12.31 14.88 -9.70
CA ASN A 477 11.35 14.45 -8.67
C ASN A 477 11.28 12.93 -8.48
N LYS A 478 12.19 12.16 -9.09
CA LYS A 478 12.38 10.76 -8.70
C LYS A 478 12.89 10.74 -7.26
N THR A 479 11.97 10.64 -6.33
CA THR A 479 12.23 10.17 -4.98
C THR A 479 12.78 8.76 -5.16
N VAL A 480 14.10 8.62 -5.14
CA VAL A 480 14.74 7.33 -4.96
C VAL A 480 14.29 6.90 -3.58
N VAL A 481 13.27 6.04 -3.52
CA VAL A 481 12.94 5.32 -2.30
C VAL A 481 14.23 4.60 -1.92
N PRO A 482 14.90 4.96 -0.82
CA PRO A 482 16.14 4.30 -0.47
C PRO A 482 15.83 2.82 -0.26
N PRO A 483 16.65 1.90 -0.78
CA PRO A 483 16.45 0.47 -0.58
C PRO A 483 16.35 0.16 0.91
N THR A 484 15.48 -0.78 1.28
CA THR A 484 15.37 -1.23 2.67
C THR A 484 16.71 -1.83 3.14
N PRO A 485 16.99 -1.85 4.46
CA PRO A 485 18.20 -2.48 4.98
C PRO A 485 18.43 -3.92 4.48
N GLN A 486 17.35 -4.70 4.34
CA GLN A 486 17.42 -6.06 3.84
C GLN A 486 17.73 -6.12 2.34
N GLU A 487 17.09 -5.28 1.52
CA GLU A 487 17.38 -5.20 0.08
C GLU A 487 18.83 -4.80 -0.19
N CYS A 488 19.40 -3.91 0.62
CA CYS A 488 20.82 -3.57 0.57
C CYS A 488 21.71 -4.80 0.76
N VAL A 489 21.42 -5.61 1.78
CA VAL A 489 22.17 -6.84 2.07
C VAL A 489 21.96 -7.89 0.98
N ASP A 490 20.73 -8.05 0.49
CA ASP A 490 20.40 -9.02 -0.57
C ASP A 490 21.10 -8.66 -1.89
N ARG A 491 21.19 -7.38 -2.22
CA ARG A 491 21.91 -6.89 -3.41
C ARG A 491 23.40 -7.20 -3.33
N ILE A 492 24.02 -7.00 -2.17
CA ILE A 492 25.43 -7.35 -1.92
C ILE A 492 25.63 -8.88 -2.00
N ASN A 493 24.74 -9.66 -1.38
CA ASN A 493 24.82 -11.11 -1.40
C ASN A 493 24.56 -11.70 -2.79
N ALA A 494 23.73 -11.06 -3.63
CA ALA A 494 23.54 -11.44 -5.03
C ALA A 494 24.82 -11.25 -5.85
N ILE A 495 25.58 -10.17 -5.61
CA ILE A 495 26.91 -9.97 -6.22
C ILE A 495 27.87 -11.08 -5.79
N LEU A 496 27.89 -11.42 -4.50
CA LEU A 496 28.71 -12.50 -3.94
C LEU A 496 28.33 -13.89 -4.47
N ALA A 497 27.06 -14.12 -4.80
CA ALA A 497 26.59 -15.35 -5.41
C ALA A 497 27.05 -15.50 -6.87
N GLN A 498 27.22 -14.38 -7.59
CA GLN A 498 27.73 -14.38 -8.96
C GLN A 498 29.27 -14.44 -9.03
N GLY A 499 29.96 -13.96 -7.98
CA GLY A 499 31.41 -14.02 -7.86
C GLY A 499 31.88 -13.89 -6.42
N GLN A 500 32.66 -14.86 -5.93
CA GLN A 500 33.22 -14.84 -4.59
C GLN A 500 34.41 -13.88 -4.49
N ILE A 501 34.60 -13.25 -3.32
CA ILE A 501 35.83 -12.53 -3.00
C ILE A 501 36.94 -13.56 -2.74
N THR A 502 37.91 -13.62 -3.65
CA THR A 502 39.05 -14.55 -3.57
C THR A 502 40.32 -13.86 -3.09
N PHE A 503 41.20 -14.66 -2.47
CA PHE A 503 42.43 -14.21 -1.83
C PHE A 503 43.63 -14.93 -2.43
N ALA A 504 44.79 -14.28 -2.45
CA ALA A 504 46.03 -14.91 -2.89
C ALA A 504 46.38 -16.13 -2.01
N PRO A 505 47.07 -17.16 -2.55
CA PRO A 505 47.38 -18.38 -1.82
C PRO A 505 48.09 -18.09 -0.48
N SER A 506 47.56 -18.67 0.60
CA SER A 506 48.06 -18.48 1.98
C SER A 506 48.17 -17.02 2.43
N SER A 507 47.35 -16.13 1.87
CA SER A 507 47.37 -14.69 2.16
C SER A 507 45.98 -14.17 2.57
N THR A 508 45.99 -13.01 3.21
CA THR A 508 44.83 -12.15 3.48
C THR A 508 44.65 -11.08 2.39
N SER A 509 45.59 -10.99 1.45
CA SER A 509 45.49 -10.06 0.32
C SER A 509 44.44 -10.54 -0.70
N ILE A 510 43.50 -9.65 -1.03
CA ILE A 510 42.45 -9.89 -2.03
C ILE A 510 43.11 -9.91 -3.42
N ASP A 511 42.81 -10.93 -4.22
CA ASP A 511 43.38 -11.02 -5.58
C ASP A 511 42.66 -10.11 -6.58
N ILE A 512 43.16 -10.03 -7.82
CA ILE A 512 42.60 -9.15 -8.86
C ILE A 512 41.13 -9.48 -9.18
N ALA A 513 40.72 -10.74 -9.08
CA ALA A 513 39.33 -11.13 -9.32
C ALA A 513 38.44 -10.71 -8.14
N GLY A 514 38.91 -10.90 -6.91
CA GLY A 514 38.24 -10.45 -5.69
C GLY A 514 38.10 -8.93 -5.61
N ILE A 515 39.11 -8.16 -6.04
CA ILE A 515 39.05 -6.69 -6.08
C ILE A 515 37.86 -6.22 -6.93
N LYS A 516 37.65 -6.81 -8.12
CA LYS A 516 36.52 -6.46 -8.99
C LYS A 516 35.15 -6.76 -8.37
N VAL A 517 35.07 -7.77 -7.51
CA VAL A 517 33.84 -8.08 -6.76
C VAL A 517 33.62 -7.01 -5.70
N VAL A 518 34.67 -6.62 -4.97
CA VAL A 518 34.59 -5.55 -3.95
C VAL A 518 34.24 -4.20 -4.58
N GLU A 519 34.75 -3.87 -5.76
CA GLU A 519 34.36 -2.66 -6.52
C GLU A 519 32.85 -2.64 -6.84
N LYS A 520 32.29 -3.78 -7.28
CA LYS A 520 30.84 -3.90 -7.51
C LYS A 520 30.03 -3.77 -6.23
N ILE A 521 30.55 -4.30 -5.11
CA ILE A 521 29.92 -4.13 -3.81
C ILE A 521 29.94 -2.66 -3.40
N ALA A 522 31.07 -1.96 -3.57
CA ALA A 522 31.18 -0.53 -3.28
C ALA A 522 30.16 0.30 -4.10
N GLU A 523 30.03 0.03 -5.40
CA GLU A 523 29.02 0.66 -6.26
C GLU A 523 27.59 0.40 -5.74
N ALA A 524 27.31 -0.85 -5.34
CA ALA A 524 26.03 -1.24 -4.76
C ALA A 524 25.81 -0.77 -3.31
N MET A 525 26.76 -0.05 -2.70
CA MET A 525 26.63 0.51 -1.36
C MET A 525 26.37 2.03 -1.35
N THR A 526 26.39 2.69 -2.51
CA THR A 526 26.23 4.15 -2.67
C THR A 526 24.96 4.71 -2.00
N ASP A 527 23.87 3.96 -2.04
CA ASP A 527 22.54 4.26 -1.50
C ASP A 527 22.20 3.44 -0.22
N CYS A 528 23.19 2.77 0.37
CA CYS A 528 23.06 1.91 1.56
C CYS A 528 24.00 2.31 2.72
N THR A 529 24.54 3.54 2.72
CA THR A 529 25.61 3.98 3.65
C THR A 529 25.20 4.00 5.13
N ASP A 530 23.91 4.14 5.41
CA ASP A 530 23.36 4.23 6.77
C ASP A 530 22.95 2.86 7.35
N VAL A 531 23.09 1.78 6.58
CA VAL A 531 22.65 0.44 6.98
C VAL A 531 23.73 -0.26 7.81
N PRO A 532 23.44 -0.67 9.05
CA PRO A 532 24.41 -1.38 9.88
C PRO A 532 24.57 -2.84 9.44
N MET A 533 25.76 -3.18 8.94
CA MET A 533 26.07 -4.53 8.42
C MET A 533 27.31 -5.14 9.06
N GLU A 534 27.33 -6.47 9.17
CA GLU A 534 28.49 -7.27 9.51
C GLU A 534 29.02 -8.02 8.29
N ILE A 535 30.33 -7.92 8.08
CA ILE A 535 31.13 -8.69 7.12
C ILE A 535 31.61 -9.96 7.82
N GLY A 536 30.99 -11.10 7.51
CA GLY A 536 31.31 -12.41 8.06
C GLY A 536 32.32 -13.16 7.20
N GLY A 537 33.45 -13.56 7.77
CA GLY A 537 34.45 -14.40 7.12
C GLY A 537 34.36 -15.87 7.53
N TYR A 538 34.46 -16.79 6.57
CA TYR A 538 34.35 -18.23 6.79
C TYR A 538 35.48 -19.01 6.09
N THR A 539 35.90 -20.13 6.70
CA THR A 539 36.92 -21.05 6.15
C THR A 539 36.35 -22.46 5.98
N ASP A 540 37.08 -23.30 5.25
CA ASP A 540 36.83 -24.74 5.24
C ASP A 540 37.43 -25.41 6.50
N SER A 541 37.23 -26.73 6.63
CA SER A 541 37.72 -27.50 7.78
C SER A 541 39.19 -27.92 7.69
N GLN A 542 39.98 -27.35 6.78
CA GLN A 542 41.40 -27.69 6.65
C GLN A 542 42.23 -26.74 7.51
N GLY A 543 42.98 -27.30 8.45
CA GLY A 543 43.83 -26.53 9.36
C GLY A 543 43.45 -26.73 10.82
N ARG A 544 44.05 -25.92 11.70
CA ARG A 544 43.65 -25.87 13.11
C ARG A 544 42.58 -24.81 13.26
N GLU A 545 41.55 -25.09 14.05
CA GLU A 545 40.46 -24.18 14.38
C GLU A 545 40.94 -22.76 14.72
N THR A 546 41.97 -22.62 15.57
CA THR A 546 42.53 -21.31 15.95
C THR A 546 43.16 -20.55 14.79
N MET A 547 43.78 -21.25 13.84
CA MET A 547 44.33 -20.63 12.62
C MET A 547 43.21 -20.24 11.66
N ASN A 548 42.17 -21.08 11.54
CA ASN A 548 41.00 -20.84 10.70
C ASN A 548 40.20 -19.63 11.20
N GLN A 549 40.02 -19.52 12.52
CA GLN A 549 39.42 -18.36 13.17
C GLN A 549 40.19 -17.08 12.85
N THR A 550 41.51 -17.08 13.08
CA THR A 550 42.37 -15.92 12.81
C THR A 550 42.33 -15.53 11.33
N LEU A 551 42.44 -16.51 10.43
CA LEU A 551 42.42 -16.27 8.98
C LEU A 551 41.08 -15.69 8.51
N SER A 552 39.96 -16.21 9.03
CA SER A 552 38.63 -15.72 8.69
C SER A 552 38.40 -14.26 9.13
N GLN A 553 38.90 -13.90 10.32
CA GLN A 553 38.84 -12.54 10.85
C GLN A 553 39.65 -11.58 9.97
N SER A 554 40.91 -11.90 9.71
CA SER A 554 41.78 -11.03 8.90
C SER A 554 41.29 -10.86 7.46
N ARG A 555 40.59 -11.86 6.91
CA ARG A 555 39.95 -11.76 5.58
C ARG A 555 38.76 -10.81 5.59
N ALA A 556 37.90 -10.88 6.62
CA ALA A 556 36.78 -9.95 6.76
C ALA A 556 37.28 -8.51 6.95
N GLU A 557 38.34 -8.31 7.74
CA GLU A 557 39.00 -7.01 7.92
C GLU A 557 39.60 -6.49 6.61
N SER A 558 40.24 -7.35 5.81
CA SER A 558 40.80 -6.94 4.52
C SER A 558 39.73 -6.47 3.53
N VAL A 559 38.51 -7.01 3.58
CA VAL A 559 37.37 -6.54 2.78
C VAL A 559 36.88 -5.19 3.28
N LEU A 560 36.80 -5.01 4.59
CA LEU A 560 36.42 -3.73 5.21
C LEU A 560 37.41 -2.61 4.83
N ASP A 561 38.71 -2.88 4.93
CA ASP A 561 39.79 -1.94 4.57
C ASP A 561 39.75 -1.58 3.07
N MET A 562 39.44 -2.55 2.21
CA MET A 562 39.29 -2.32 0.78
C MET A 562 38.09 -1.42 0.48
N LEU A 563 36.93 -1.65 1.11
CA LEU A 563 35.76 -0.79 0.96
C LEU A 563 36.05 0.65 1.44
N LEU A 564 36.79 0.80 2.53
CA LEU A 564 37.26 2.11 3.00
C LEU A 564 38.16 2.81 1.97
N SER A 565 39.05 2.07 1.31
CA SER A 565 39.92 2.61 0.26
C SER A 565 39.17 3.04 -1.00
N LEU A 566 37.95 2.53 -1.19
CA LEU A 566 37.01 2.88 -2.27
C LEU A 566 36.01 3.97 -1.82
N GLU A 567 36.32 4.70 -0.74
CA GLU A 567 35.52 5.81 -0.21
C GLU A 567 34.10 5.42 0.29
N VAL A 568 33.87 4.14 0.60
CA VAL A 568 32.62 3.69 1.25
C VAL A 568 32.67 4.06 2.74
N LEU A 569 31.59 4.65 3.26
CA LEU A 569 31.46 4.96 4.68
C LEU A 569 31.39 3.66 5.50
N THR A 570 32.43 3.37 6.28
CA THR A 570 32.54 2.11 7.04
C THR A 570 32.10 2.21 8.51
N THR A 571 31.60 3.36 8.95
CA THR A 571 31.18 3.58 10.36
C THR A 571 30.06 2.64 10.81
N ASN A 572 29.26 2.15 9.86
CA ASN A 572 28.15 1.23 10.10
C ASN A 572 28.51 -0.22 9.74
N LEU A 573 29.78 -0.51 9.42
CA LEU A 573 30.25 -1.84 9.06
C LEU A 573 31.12 -2.44 10.18
N SER A 574 30.91 -3.71 10.49
CA SER A 574 31.76 -4.47 11.41
C SER A 574 32.31 -5.73 10.74
N ALA A 575 33.56 -6.12 11.00
CA ALA A 575 34.16 -7.34 10.46
C ALA A 575 34.26 -8.44 11.53
N LYS A 576 33.82 -9.66 11.21
CA LYS A 576 33.84 -10.81 12.13
C LYS A 576 34.21 -12.11 11.42
N GLY A 577 35.19 -12.81 11.97
CA GLY A 577 35.58 -14.16 11.56
C GLY A 577 34.79 -15.23 12.29
N TYR A 578 34.36 -16.27 11.57
CA TYR A 578 33.65 -17.43 12.10
C TYR A 578 34.44 -18.74 11.97
N GLY A 579 35.63 -18.71 11.37
CA GLY A 579 36.43 -19.89 11.10
C GLY A 579 35.64 -20.95 10.33
N GLU A 580 35.73 -22.19 10.78
CA GLU A 580 35.06 -23.36 10.19
C GLU A 580 33.73 -23.73 10.88
N ALA A 581 33.30 -22.94 11.88
CA ALA A 581 32.19 -23.30 12.77
C ALA A 581 30.79 -23.28 12.11
N GLN A 582 30.66 -22.66 10.93
CA GLN A 582 29.38 -22.51 10.20
C GLN A 582 29.51 -22.94 8.73
N PRO A 583 29.65 -24.25 8.45
CA PRO A 583 29.73 -24.78 7.10
C PRO A 583 28.36 -24.70 6.40
N ILE A 584 28.36 -24.39 5.11
CA ILE A 584 27.16 -24.39 4.25
C ILE A 584 27.16 -25.54 3.24
N ALA A 585 28.27 -26.27 3.15
CA ALA A 585 28.46 -27.42 2.26
C ALA A 585 29.41 -28.46 2.89
N ASP A 586 29.42 -29.67 2.33
CA ASP A 586 30.25 -30.77 2.85
C ASP A 586 31.75 -30.52 2.63
N ASN A 587 32.50 -30.42 3.75
CA ASN A 587 33.95 -30.23 3.75
C ASN A 587 34.76 -31.41 3.19
N LYS A 588 34.13 -32.56 2.92
CA LYS A 588 34.81 -33.71 2.30
C LYS A 588 35.06 -33.53 0.81
N THR A 589 34.29 -32.68 0.15
CA THR A 589 34.42 -32.39 -1.29
C THR A 589 35.24 -31.13 -1.53
N GLU A 590 35.97 -31.01 -2.64
CA GLU A 590 36.68 -29.76 -2.96
C GLU A 590 35.68 -28.64 -3.25
N GLU A 591 34.56 -28.96 -3.88
CA GLU A 591 33.47 -28.06 -4.19
C GLU A 591 32.84 -27.50 -2.90
N GLY A 592 32.57 -28.34 -1.91
CA GLY A 592 32.03 -27.92 -0.61
C GLY A 592 33.03 -27.13 0.22
N ARG A 593 34.32 -27.49 0.20
CA ARG A 593 35.38 -26.66 0.82
C ARG A 593 35.46 -25.28 0.17
N LYS A 594 35.37 -25.20 -1.15
CA LYS A 594 35.33 -23.92 -1.87
C LYS A 594 34.09 -23.09 -1.51
N ALA A 595 32.92 -23.69 -1.35
CA ALA A 595 31.72 -23.00 -0.91
C ALA A 595 31.83 -22.48 0.54
N ASN A 596 32.49 -23.24 1.42
CA ASN A 596 32.70 -22.84 2.83
C ASN A 596 33.68 -21.67 2.98
N ARG A 597 34.68 -21.56 2.09
CA ARG A 597 35.60 -20.40 2.01
C ARG A 597 34.90 -19.18 1.40
N ARG A 598 34.14 -18.42 2.19
CA ARG A 598 33.32 -17.29 1.71
C ARG A 598 33.37 -16.06 2.62
N ILE A 599 32.95 -14.93 2.05
CA ILE A 599 32.58 -13.71 2.75
C ILE A 599 31.06 -13.54 2.60
N ALA A 600 30.37 -13.08 3.63
CA ALA A 600 28.94 -12.79 3.59
C ALA A 600 28.63 -11.48 4.32
N PHE A 601 27.57 -10.79 3.92
CA PHE A 601 27.06 -9.60 4.60
C PHE A 601 25.74 -9.93 5.30
N ARG A 602 25.55 -9.41 6.51
CA ARG A 602 24.33 -9.56 7.30
C ARG A 602 24.02 -8.29 8.09
N LEU A 603 22.75 -8.06 8.44
CA LEU A 603 22.39 -6.93 9.31
C LEU A 603 22.89 -7.14 10.74
N VAL A 604 23.36 -6.06 11.38
CA VAL A 604 23.74 -6.08 12.81
C VAL A 604 22.47 -6.18 13.67
N GLY A 605 22.39 -7.19 14.55
CA GLY A 605 21.22 -7.42 15.41
C GLY A 605 20.24 -8.50 14.92
N ALA A 606 20.48 -9.10 13.75
CA ALA A 606 19.85 -10.37 13.38
C ALA A 606 20.59 -11.52 14.08
N ASP A 607 20.11 -11.91 15.27
CA ASP A 607 20.58 -13.12 15.95
C ASP A 607 20.06 -14.39 15.25
N ALA A 608 20.90 -15.42 15.33
CA ALA A 608 20.91 -16.65 14.56
C ALA A 608 19.59 -17.45 14.51
N ALA A 609 19.12 -17.75 13.29
CA ALA A 609 18.26 -18.90 13.01
C ALA A 609 19.05 -19.90 12.13
N PRO A 610 19.08 -21.21 12.45
CA PRO A 610 19.67 -22.22 11.59
C PRO A 610 18.79 -22.41 10.34
N VAL A 611 19.42 -22.39 9.17
CA VAL A 611 18.78 -22.83 7.91
C VAL A 611 18.76 -24.36 7.92
N ASP A 612 17.71 -24.95 8.48
CA ASP A 612 17.41 -26.37 8.31
C ASP A 612 16.80 -26.61 6.93
N GLY A 613 17.65 -26.90 5.96
CA GLY A 613 17.26 -27.48 4.69
C GLY A 613 17.26 -29.01 4.78
N ALA A 614 16.23 -29.59 5.40
CA ALA A 614 16.03 -31.04 5.38
C ALA A 614 15.50 -31.48 4.01
N GLN A 615 16.36 -32.19 3.27
CA GLN A 615 16.03 -32.97 2.10
C GLN A 615 15.17 -34.18 2.51
N GLN A 616 13.92 -34.24 2.07
CA GLN A 616 13.08 -35.44 2.11
C GLN A 616 12.72 -35.86 0.68
N ALA A 617 13.42 -36.90 0.19
CA ALA A 617 12.97 -37.92 -0.76
C ALA A 617 14.15 -38.91 -0.85
N ALA A 618 14.05 -40.21 -0.62
CA ALA A 618 12.91 -41.11 -0.56
C ALA A 618 13.32 -42.33 0.29
N ASP A 619 12.37 -42.91 1.03
CA ASP A 619 12.45 -44.33 1.37
C ASP A 619 11.06 -44.96 1.13
N GLY A 620 11.09 -46.06 0.41
CA GLY A 620 9.96 -46.68 -0.28
C GLY A 620 10.41 -47.99 -0.90
N THR A 621 10.83 -48.91 -0.03
CA THR A 621 10.71 -50.38 -0.16
C THR A 621 11.35 -51.06 -1.37
N VAL A 622 12.45 -51.78 -1.15
CA VAL A 622 12.68 -53.11 -1.73
C VAL A 622 13.44 -53.98 -0.71
N ASP A 623 12.74 -54.94 -0.10
CA ASP A 623 13.34 -56.15 0.46
C ASP A 623 13.81 -57.06 -0.68
N GLY A 624 15.02 -57.62 -0.59
CA GLY A 624 15.37 -58.81 -1.39
C GLY A 624 16.84 -58.99 -1.81
N ALA A 625 17.65 -59.44 -0.85
CA ALA A 625 18.66 -60.50 -0.99
C ALA A 625 19.85 -60.39 -1.98
N ALA A 626 21.04 -60.31 -1.36
CA ALA A 626 22.22 -61.16 -1.56
C ALA A 626 22.99 -61.14 -2.89
N ALA A 627 24.24 -60.65 -2.86
CA ALA A 627 25.45 -61.49 -2.72
C ALA A 627 26.71 -60.73 -3.20
N ASP A 628 27.67 -60.63 -2.28
CA ASP A 628 29.12 -60.39 -2.48
C ASP A 628 29.77 -61.60 -3.22
N PRO A 629 31.06 -61.64 -3.62
CA PRO A 629 32.07 -60.59 -3.79
C PRO A 629 32.85 -60.68 -5.12
N ALA A 630 33.81 -59.76 -5.27
CA ALA A 630 35.23 -60.05 -5.56
C ALA A 630 35.84 -59.42 -6.83
N HIS A 631 36.97 -58.74 -6.57
CA HIS A 631 38.28 -58.83 -7.27
C HIS A 631 38.34 -58.46 -8.77
N LYS A 632 39.43 -57.91 -9.30
CA LYS A 632 40.65 -57.23 -8.89
C LYS A 632 41.36 -56.93 -10.23
N ASP A 633 42.32 -56.02 -10.19
CA ASP A 633 43.51 -55.99 -11.05
C ASP A 633 43.42 -55.44 -12.49
N GLU A 634 44.13 -54.31 -12.60
CA GLU A 634 45.31 -54.11 -13.46
C GLU A 634 45.18 -53.84 -14.96
N ALA A 635 45.80 -52.68 -15.27
CA ALA A 635 46.80 -52.46 -16.30
C ALA A 635 46.34 -52.20 -17.75
N ALA A 636 46.74 -51.01 -18.17
CA ALA A 636 46.94 -50.51 -19.52
C ALA A 636 47.94 -51.40 -20.33
N PRO A 637 48.47 -51.01 -21.52
CA PRO A 637 48.23 -49.83 -22.35
C PRO A 637 48.19 -50.14 -23.87
N THR A 638 48.36 -49.09 -24.68
CA THR A 638 48.89 -49.04 -26.06
C THR A 638 47.86 -48.89 -27.19
N GLY A 639 47.68 -47.65 -27.65
CA GLY A 639 48.59 -47.09 -28.65
C GLY A 639 48.18 -47.23 -30.11
N LYS A 640 47.87 -46.06 -30.72
CA LYS A 640 48.15 -45.66 -32.13
C LYS A 640 47.39 -46.48 -33.20
N THR A 641 46.84 -45.94 -34.28
CA THR A 641 47.21 -44.78 -35.09
C THR A 641 46.09 -44.50 -36.11
N LYS A 642 45.86 -43.21 -36.38
CA LYS A 642 45.44 -42.57 -37.65
C LYS A 642 45.08 -43.48 -38.85
N LYS A 643 43.93 -43.19 -39.47
CA LYS A 643 43.91 -42.70 -40.87
C LYS A 643 42.58 -42.06 -41.26
N ASP A 644 42.66 -40.74 -41.49
CA ASP A 644 42.17 -39.94 -42.60
C ASP A 644 41.03 -40.43 -43.52
N ALA A 645 40.12 -39.47 -43.76
CA ALA A 645 39.64 -38.97 -45.06
C ALA A 645 38.11 -39.15 -45.25
N LYS A 646 37.28 -38.11 -45.08
CA LYS A 646 37.06 -36.88 -45.88
C LYS A 646 36.18 -37.12 -47.13
N HIS A 647 35.18 -36.24 -47.26
CA HIS A 647 34.19 -36.03 -48.33
C HIS A 647 32.95 -36.93 -48.26
N GLY A 648 31.72 -36.42 -48.30
CA GLY A 648 31.23 -35.11 -48.70
C GLY A 648 29.94 -35.30 -49.49
N GLN A 649 29.13 -34.23 -49.60
CA GLN A 649 27.81 -34.12 -50.24
C GLN A 649 26.66 -34.54 -49.30
N ASN A 650 25.62 -33.73 -49.07
CA ASN A 650 25.22 -32.45 -49.65
C ASN A 650 24.29 -31.74 -48.66
#